data_AF-A0A562SVK0-F1
#
_entry.id   AF-A0A562SVK0-F1
#
_cell.length_a   1.000
_cell.length_b   1.000
_cell.length_c   1.000
_cell.angle_alpha   90.00
_cell.angle_beta   90.00
_cell.angle_gamma   90.00
#
_symmetry.space_group_name_H-M   'P 1'
#
loop_
_entity.id
_entity.type
_entity.pdbx_description
1 polymer ?
#
loop_
_entity_poly.entity_id
_entity_poly.type
_entity_poly.pdbx_seq_one_letter_code
_entity_poly.pdbx_strand_id
1 'polypeptide(L)'
;MPYTGEQLLPGQIGTFLSIVSFVASLLATVAYFKATQSQLPSQQQSWKRIARGAFLAEIIAVIGIFVTLYFIISNHRFEYKYAWQHSNYQLPMQYILSCFWEGQEGSFLLWSFWHCILGGIIILREKKWEAPVMVTISFMQFALATMVIGIYFFDFKIGSNPFVLMRDQGMLSPEQFPIGFDSQGHLRSDYLSFIRDGNGLNPLLQNYWMVIHPPVLFLGFASTIVPFAFAIAGLWKKDFGGWVLPARPWAIFSAGILGLGIMMGAAWAYESLTFGGYWAWDPVENASLVPWLIAICGIHTLIAYKHTGHSLRATFLFFILQHLLIIYSTFLTRSGILGDTSVHAFTDLGMNAQLLTFLLIFVVPSFVLLGMRYKQIPTVAKEEVISAREFWLFVGSLLFFISALFIIGKTSLPVVNKIFGTKYAPAEDIEYSYNKVLILFSFVIAILTAISQYLKYKQTAGAAFIKSIWLPTLIALVASLSISIWGDINYNKYGVGYLAAIHLSIFASVYAVVANAFYIFTGIKGKMIKAGASIAHVGFGLTLLGILISASKKEVLSWNTSGIMVNFGEQSQENPAENLTLVKGVATDMGKYMVTYQGDSTHPSDPKQYFKIHFKYKNKDEGFTLYPDAFVNFKGNEGIMANPDSKHYLHKDVFTYITSLPNKEKNRDTSSFKDHKLQPGDTVFYSQGFMVLDKVGRNITRKNIPYEATDSVFAASLTIYAKDSSKYTAEPMLILRGNNIMPVADTVISQSLILAFKGADADGINLGVKESNSVLEYVTLKAYQFPAINVLWLGILVMTFGFLLASWNHIQKNRKAELKKV
;
A
#
# COMPACT_ATOMS: atom_id res chain seq x y z
N MET A 1 -35.21 16.63 24.86
CA MET A 1 -35.97 17.06 23.66
C MET A 1 -35.47 16.26 22.47
N PRO A 2 -36.30 15.90 21.47
CA PRO A 2 -35.79 15.27 20.25
C PRO A 2 -34.86 16.22 19.50
N TYR A 3 -33.74 15.71 18.99
CA TYR A 3 -32.85 16.47 18.10
C TYR A 3 -33.48 16.51 16.69
N THR A 4 -33.49 17.69 16.09
CA THR A 4 -34.15 17.96 14.82
C THR A 4 -33.27 17.48 13.67
N GLY A 5 -33.83 16.67 12.77
CA GLY A 5 -33.14 16.18 11.56
C GLY A 5 -32.37 14.85 11.72
N GLU A 6 -32.22 14.31 12.93
CA GLU A 6 -31.59 13.00 13.14
C GLU A 6 -32.45 11.85 12.57
N GLN A 7 -31.85 10.96 11.78
CA GLN A 7 -32.49 9.71 11.36
C GLN A 7 -31.91 8.53 12.13
N LEU A 8 -32.54 8.16 13.24
CA LEU A 8 -31.99 7.15 14.16
C LEU A 8 -32.22 5.70 13.75
N LEU A 9 -33.27 5.43 12.96
CA LEU A 9 -33.70 4.07 12.62
C LEU A 9 -32.60 3.23 11.94
N PRO A 10 -31.84 3.74 10.94
CA PRO A 10 -30.74 2.98 10.34
C PRO A 10 -29.72 2.51 11.39
N GLY A 11 -29.24 3.40 12.25
CA GLY A 11 -28.28 3.03 13.29
C GLY A 11 -28.83 2.10 14.36
N GLN A 12 -30.12 2.20 14.69
CA GLN A 12 -30.79 1.25 15.57
C GLN A 12 -30.86 -0.15 14.95
N ILE A 13 -31.20 -0.25 13.65
CA ILE A 13 -31.16 -1.52 12.90
C ILE A 13 -29.73 -2.08 12.89
N GLY A 14 -28.74 -1.26 12.54
CA GLY A 14 -27.34 -1.68 12.50
C GLY A 14 -26.83 -2.18 13.85
N THR A 15 -27.17 -1.48 14.93
CA THR A 15 -26.82 -1.89 16.30
C THR A 15 -27.51 -3.18 16.70
N PHE A 16 -28.81 -3.31 16.42
CA PHE A 16 -29.56 -4.56 16.66
C PHE A 16 -28.93 -5.74 15.93
N LEU A 17 -28.61 -5.58 14.64
CA LEU A 17 -27.98 -6.64 13.85
C LEU A 17 -26.57 -6.98 14.37
N SER A 18 -25.83 -6.00 14.90
CA SER A 18 -24.52 -6.25 15.55
C SER A 18 -24.66 -7.14 16.78
N ILE A 19 -25.71 -6.93 17.59
CA ILE A 19 -26.05 -7.80 18.73
C ILE A 19 -26.48 -9.19 18.25
N VAL A 20 -27.31 -9.28 17.20
CA VAL A 20 -27.71 -10.56 16.60
C VAL A 20 -26.49 -11.33 16.12
N SER A 21 -25.55 -10.68 15.44
CA SER A 21 -24.29 -11.29 14.98
C SER A 21 -23.47 -11.84 16.16
N PHE A 22 -23.33 -11.06 17.24
CA PHE A 22 -22.64 -11.49 18.45
C PHE A 22 -23.29 -12.72 19.11
N VAL A 23 -24.61 -12.71 19.31
CA VAL A 23 -25.32 -13.84 19.93
C VAL A 23 -25.33 -15.07 19.02
N ALA A 24 -25.58 -14.88 17.72
CA ALA A 24 -25.67 -15.95 16.75
C ALA A 24 -24.34 -16.67 16.55
N SER A 25 -23.22 -15.94 16.46
CA SER A 25 -21.87 -16.52 16.35
C SER A 25 -21.48 -17.29 17.61
N LEU A 26 -21.83 -16.80 18.81
CA LEU A 26 -21.63 -17.53 20.07
C LEU A 26 -22.45 -18.83 20.10
N LEU A 27 -23.74 -18.74 19.75
CA LEU A 27 -24.62 -19.91 19.68
C LEU A 27 -24.12 -20.94 18.67
N ALA A 28 -23.70 -20.50 17.48
CA ALA A 28 -23.10 -21.35 16.45
C ALA A 28 -21.85 -22.06 16.99
N THR A 29 -20.97 -21.33 17.68
CA THR A 29 -19.76 -21.88 18.33
C THR A 29 -20.11 -22.99 19.32
N VAL A 30 -21.02 -22.71 20.25
CA VAL A 30 -21.43 -23.68 21.29
C VAL A 30 -22.13 -24.88 20.67
N ALA A 31 -23.04 -24.67 19.72
CA ALA A 31 -23.78 -25.74 19.06
C ALA A 31 -22.86 -26.63 18.20
N TYR A 32 -21.92 -26.07 17.43
CA TYR A 32 -20.92 -26.87 16.71
C TYR A 32 -19.99 -27.61 17.67
N PHE A 33 -19.65 -27.02 18.81
CA PHE A 33 -18.83 -27.67 19.83
C PHE A 33 -19.56 -28.88 20.43
N LYS A 34 -20.84 -28.73 20.77
CA LYS A 34 -21.70 -29.85 21.22
C LYS A 34 -21.85 -30.92 20.15
N ALA A 35 -22.13 -30.54 18.90
CA ALA A 35 -22.20 -31.45 17.76
C ALA A 35 -20.89 -32.24 17.55
N THR A 36 -19.76 -31.61 17.85
CA THR A 36 -18.45 -32.22 17.74
C THR A 36 -18.22 -33.24 18.87
N GLN A 37 -18.71 -32.98 20.07
CA GLN A 37 -18.55 -33.90 21.21
C GLN A 37 -19.60 -35.02 21.28
N SER A 38 -20.75 -34.87 20.63
CA SER A 38 -21.80 -35.89 20.61
C SER A 38 -21.31 -37.22 20.04
N GLN A 39 -21.56 -38.32 20.77
CA GLN A 39 -21.28 -39.68 20.31
C GLN A 39 -22.44 -40.28 19.51
N LEU A 40 -23.68 -39.90 19.83
CA LEU A 40 -24.88 -40.35 19.14
C LEU A 40 -25.12 -39.55 17.84
N PRO A 41 -25.26 -40.20 16.67
CA PRO A 41 -25.48 -39.52 15.39
C PRO A 41 -26.72 -38.61 15.37
N SER A 42 -27.82 -39.01 16.04
CA SER A 42 -29.06 -38.23 16.13
C SER A 42 -28.86 -36.91 16.89
N GLN A 43 -28.14 -36.94 18.01
CA GLN A 43 -27.80 -35.75 18.79
C GLN A 43 -26.84 -34.84 18.01
N GLN A 44 -25.82 -35.41 17.37
CA GLN A 44 -24.89 -34.66 16.53
C GLN A 44 -25.65 -33.91 15.43
N GLN A 45 -26.61 -34.57 14.76
CA GLN A 45 -27.39 -33.95 13.70
C GLN A 45 -28.32 -32.85 14.22
N SER A 46 -28.92 -33.02 15.41
CA SER A 46 -29.73 -31.99 16.06
C SER A 46 -28.92 -30.73 16.36
N TRP A 47 -27.75 -30.88 17.00
CA TRP A 47 -26.86 -29.76 17.28
C TRP A 47 -26.34 -29.09 16.01
N LYS A 48 -26.02 -29.86 14.95
CA LYS A 48 -25.65 -29.29 13.64
C LYS A 48 -26.78 -28.44 13.05
N ARG A 49 -28.05 -28.83 13.19
CA ARG A 49 -29.18 -28.03 12.70
C ARG A 49 -29.25 -26.67 13.40
N ILE A 50 -29.13 -26.66 14.73
CA ILE A 50 -29.10 -25.43 15.52
C ILE A 50 -27.90 -24.56 15.10
N ALA A 51 -26.72 -25.17 14.99
CA ALA A 51 -25.49 -24.47 14.63
C ALA A 51 -25.57 -23.82 13.25
N ARG A 52 -26.11 -24.53 12.25
CA ARG A 52 -26.34 -23.99 10.90
C ARG A 52 -27.37 -22.87 10.89
N GLY A 53 -28.44 -23.00 11.67
CA GLY A 53 -29.46 -21.95 11.80
C GLY A 53 -28.88 -20.68 12.43
N ALA A 54 -28.09 -20.82 13.49
CA ALA A 54 -27.39 -19.71 14.13
C ALA A 54 -26.38 -19.06 13.17
N PHE A 55 -25.56 -19.85 12.48
CA PHE A 55 -24.61 -19.32 11.50
C PHE A 55 -25.31 -18.63 10.32
N LEU A 56 -26.48 -19.10 9.88
CA LEU A 56 -27.29 -18.42 8.87
C LEU A 56 -27.83 -17.08 9.38
N ALA A 57 -28.31 -17.03 10.62
CA ALA A 57 -28.75 -15.79 11.25
C ALA A 57 -27.60 -14.77 11.34
N GLU A 58 -26.39 -15.23 11.65
CA GLU A 58 -25.17 -14.41 11.62
C GLU A 58 -24.87 -13.88 10.21
N ILE A 59 -24.92 -14.72 9.16
CA ILE A 59 -24.74 -14.28 7.76
C ILE A 59 -25.72 -13.16 7.41
N ILE A 60 -27.00 -13.34 7.74
CA ILE A 60 -28.05 -12.34 7.47
C ILE A 60 -27.75 -11.05 8.24
N ALA A 61 -27.34 -11.16 9.50
CA ALA A 61 -26.98 -10.02 10.33
C ALA A 61 -25.79 -9.24 9.77
N VAL A 62 -24.69 -9.90 9.41
CA VAL A 62 -23.49 -9.27 8.85
C VAL A 62 -23.79 -8.57 7.51
N ILE A 63 -24.57 -9.21 6.63
CA ILE A 63 -25.02 -8.57 5.37
C ILE A 63 -25.88 -7.34 5.68
N GLY A 64 -26.82 -7.44 6.62
CA GLY A 64 -27.66 -6.31 7.02
C GLY A 64 -26.86 -5.17 7.64
N ILE A 65 -25.84 -5.45 8.46
CA ILE A 65 -24.91 -4.44 9.00
C ILE A 65 -24.18 -3.74 7.84
N PHE A 66 -23.66 -4.50 6.88
CA PHE A 66 -22.95 -3.96 5.72
C PHE A 66 -23.85 -3.02 4.90
N VAL A 67 -25.07 -3.46 4.57
CA VAL A 67 -26.05 -2.66 3.82
C VAL A 67 -26.45 -1.39 4.59
N THR A 68 -26.66 -1.52 5.91
CA THR A 68 -27.05 -0.39 6.77
C THR A 68 -25.94 0.67 6.86
N LEU A 69 -24.70 0.25 7.07
CA LEU A 69 -23.56 1.16 7.14
C LEU A 69 -23.31 1.83 5.78
N TYR A 70 -23.40 1.07 4.69
CA TYR A 70 -23.31 1.62 3.34
C TYR A 70 -24.41 2.65 3.07
N PHE A 71 -25.65 2.40 3.50
CA PHE A 71 -26.74 3.37 3.40
C PHE A 71 -26.44 4.67 4.15
N ILE A 72 -25.94 4.57 5.39
CA ILE A 72 -25.55 5.72 6.22
C ILE A 72 -24.46 6.56 5.55
N ILE A 73 -23.40 5.92 5.03
CA ILE A 73 -22.27 6.59 4.38
C ILE A 73 -22.70 7.22 3.05
N SER A 74 -23.38 6.46 2.17
CA SER A 74 -23.79 6.93 0.84
C SER A 74 -24.84 8.05 0.86
N ASN A 75 -25.60 8.16 1.94
CA ASN A 75 -26.55 9.25 2.16
C ASN A 75 -25.98 10.37 3.06
N HIS A 76 -24.67 10.35 3.35
CA HIS A 76 -23.97 11.36 4.14
C HIS A 76 -24.68 11.71 5.46
N ARG A 77 -25.13 10.68 6.18
CA ARG A 77 -25.84 10.83 7.45
C ARG A 77 -24.85 11.19 8.57
N PHE A 78 -24.49 12.47 8.63
CA PHE A 78 -23.45 12.98 9.51
C PHE A 78 -23.81 12.99 10.98
N GLU A 79 -25.05 12.70 11.39
CA GLU A 79 -25.36 12.40 12.79
C GLU A 79 -24.56 11.19 13.31
N TYR A 80 -24.19 10.27 12.40
CA TYR A 80 -23.33 9.12 12.69
C TYR A 80 -21.85 9.48 12.60
N LYS A 81 -21.11 9.16 13.66
CA LYS A 81 -19.68 9.42 13.76
C LYS A 81 -18.90 8.86 12.57
N TYR A 82 -19.19 7.62 12.18
CA TYR A 82 -18.48 6.95 11.11
C TYR A 82 -18.64 7.66 9.75
N ALA A 83 -19.87 8.04 9.39
CA ALA A 83 -20.13 8.77 8.14
C ALA A 83 -19.46 10.14 8.15
N TRP A 84 -19.53 10.87 9.27
CA TRP A 84 -18.88 12.17 9.39
C TRP A 84 -17.35 12.10 9.33
N GLN A 85 -16.73 11.07 9.90
CA GLN A 85 -15.27 10.93 9.90
C GLN A 85 -14.69 10.56 8.52
N HIS A 86 -15.42 9.75 7.75
CA HIS A 86 -14.88 9.05 6.58
C HIS A 86 -15.49 9.48 5.24
N SER A 87 -16.59 10.24 5.23
CA SER A 87 -17.24 10.70 3.99
C SER A 87 -17.46 12.21 3.99
N ASN A 88 -17.67 12.78 2.81
CA ASN A 88 -18.08 14.15 2.58
C ASN A 88 -18.93 14.23 1.30
N TYR A 89 -19.65 15.33 1.08
CA TYR A 89 -20.53 15.47 -0.10
C TYR A 89 -19.79 15.49 -1.44
N GLN A 90 -18.50 15.79 -1.43
CA GLN A 90 -17.68 15.95 -2.62
C GLN A 90 -16.99 14.63 -3.04
N LEU A 91 -17.08 13.58 -2.22
CA LEU A 91 -16.41 12.32 -2.46
C LEU A 91 -17.00 11.63 -3.70
N PRO A 92 -16.18 11.29 -4.71
CA PRO A 92 -16.64 10.53 -5.84
C PRO A 92 -17.28 9.19 -5.43
N MET A 93 -18.39 8.82 -6.07
CA MET A 93 -19.19 7.64 -5.73
C MET A 93 -18.36 6.35 -5.67
N GLN A 94 -17.34 6.20 -6.53
CA GLN A 94 -16.46 5.03 -6.51
C GLN A 94 -15.68 4.84 -5.18
N TYR A 95 -15.41 5.92 -4.45
CA TYR A 95 -14.66 5.89 -3.19
C TYR A 95 -15.54 5.79 -1.95
N ILE A 96 -16.88 5.91 -2.09
CA ILE A 96 -17.82 5.67 -0.99
C ILE A 96 -17.68 4.25 -0.43
N LEU A 97 -17.42 3.27 -1.30
CA LEU A 97 -17.11 1.91 -0.88
C LEU A 97 -15.81 1.84 -0.08
N SER A 98 -14.79 2.61 -0.45
CA SER A 98 -13.51 2.66 0.28
C SER A 98 -13.65 3.21 1.69
N CYS A 99 -14.60 4.12 1.95
CA CYS A 99 -14.93 4.58 3.30
C CYS A 99 -15.30 3.43 4.25
N PHE A 100 -15.86 2.33 3.72
CA PHE A 100 -16.28 1.19 4.53
C PHE A 100 -15.09 0.48 5.19
N TRP A 101 -13.93 0.39 4.55
CA TRP A 101 -12.80 -0.37 5.08
C TRP A 101 -11.58 0.50 5.44
N GLU A 102 -11.68 1.81 5.23
CA GLU A 102 -10.72 2.78 5.76
C GLU A 102 -10.77 2.87 7.29
N GLY A 103 -11.97 2.79 7.89
CA GLY A 103 -12.12 2.77 9.34
C GLY A 103 -11.84 1.41 9.97
N GLN A 104 -11.54 1.39 11.27
CA GLN A 104 -11.24 0.14 11.97
C GLN A 104 -12.45 -0.80 12.03
N GLU A 105 -13.63 -0.26 12.34
CA GLU A 105 -14.88 -0.99 12.52
C GLU A 105 -15.28 -1.72 11.23
N GLY A 106 -15.29 -0.99 10.12
CA GLY A 106 -15.75 -1.55 8.86
C GLY A 106 -14.75 -2.53 8.21
N SER A 107 -13.45 -2.42 8.51
CA SER A 107 -12.49 -3.47 8.13
C SER A 107 -12.62 -4.75 8.97
N PHE A 108 -13.03 -4.68 10.25
CA PHE A 108 -13.45 -5.88 11.00
C PHE A 108 -14.72 -6.51 10.40
N LEU A 109 -15.67 -5.69 9.95
CA LEU A 109 -16.87 -6.16 9.25
C LEU A 109 -16.54 -6.82 7.91
N LEU A 110 -15.61 -6.26 7.13
CA LEU A 110 -15.13 -6.88 5.89
C LEU A 110 -14.50 -8.25 6.15
N TRP A 111 -13.73 -8.39 7.25
CA TRP A 111 -13.20 -9.68 7.67
C TRP A 111 -14.31 -10.67 8.03
N SER A 112 -15.29 -10.23 8.83
CA SER A 112 -16.44 -11.05 9.23
C SER A 112 -17.28 -11.50 8.03
N PHE A 113 -17.49 -10.62 7.05
CA PHE A 113 -18.19 -10.92 5.81
C PHE A 113 -17.52 -12.07 5.04
N TRP A 114 -16.19 -12.06 4.91
CA TRP A 114 -15.48 -13.15 4.25
C TRP A 114 -15.54 -14.46 5.03
N HIS A 115 -15.47 -14.43 6.36
CA HIS A 115 -15.69 -15.63 7.17
C HIS A 115 -17.09 -16.22 7.02
N CYS A 116 -18.13 -15.39 6.91
CA CYS A 116 -19.50 -15.82 6.60
C CYS A 116 -19.56 -16.60 5.28
N ILE A 117 -18.95 -16.06 4.21
CA ILE A 117 -18.89 -16.72 2.90
C ILE A 117 -18.11 -18.03 2.98
N LEU A 118 -16.90 -18.00 3.55
CA LEU A 118 -16.03 -19.16 3.64
C LEU A 118 -16.64 -20.27 4.50
N GLY A 119 -17.20 -19.92 5.65
CA GLY A 119 -17.91 -20.84 6.54
C GLY A 119 -19.14 -21.46 5.86
N GLY A 120 -19.89 -20.66 5.10
CA GLY A 120 -21.00 -21.16 4.26
C GLY A 120 -20.53 -22.21 3.25
N ILE A 121 -19.42 -21.96 2.55
CA ILE A 121 -18.83 -22.94 1.61
C ILE A 121 -18.40 -24.22 2.34
N ILE A 122 -17.80 -24.10 3.53
CA ILE A 122 -17.38 -25.26 4.35
C ILE A 122 -18.58 -26.10 4.79
N ILE A 123 -19.66 -25.49 5.27
CA ILE A 123 -20.90 -26.20 5.65
C ILE A 123 -21.47 -27.00 4.46
N LEU A 124 -21.41 -26.41 3.26
CA LEU A 124 -21.91 -27.04 2.04
C LEU A 124 -21.01 -28.20 1.57
N ARG A 125 -19.69 -28.07 1.64
CA ARG A 125 -18.74 -29.04 1.06
C ARG A 125 -18.24 -30.09 2.04
N GLU A 126 -17.90 -29.73 3.28
CA GLU A 126 -17.04 -30.54 4.14
C GLU A 126 -17.82 -31.34 5.20
N LYS A 127 -18.55 -32.40 4.81
CA LYS A 127 -19.49 -33.08 5.75
C LYS A 127 -18.84 -33.70 6.99
N LYS A 128 -17.70 -34.38 6.83
CA LYS A 128 -16.96 -35.03 7.94
C LYS A 128 -16.39 -33.99 8.90
N TRP A 129 -15.79 -32.93 8.35
CA TRP A 129 -15.02 -31.93 9.09
C TRP A 129 -15.81 -30.70 9.50
N GLU A 130 -17.05 -30.56 9.00
CA GLU A 130 -17.93 -29.41 9.24
C GLU A 130 -17.95 -28.99 10.71
N ALA A 131 -18.42 -29.86 11.62
CA ALA A 131 -18.61 -29.48 13.01
C ALA A 131 -17.29 -29.03 13.69
N PRO A 132 -16.20 -29.81 13.69
CA PRO A 132 -14.98 -29.39 14.38
C PRO A 132 -14.29 -28.17 13.74
N VAL A 133 -14.37 -27.99 12.42
CA VAL A 133 -13.80 -26.81 11.72
C VAL A 133 -14.65 -25.57 11.99
N MET A 134 -15.97 -25.71 11.94
CA MET A 134 -16.88 -24.59 12.16
C MET A 134 -16.89 -24.08 13.61
N VAL A 135 -16.45 -24.88 14.61
CA VAL A 135 -16.20 -24.35 15.96
C VAL A 135 -15.20 -23.20 15.92
N THR A 136 -14.05 -23.43 15.27
CA THR A 136 -12.99 -22.42 15.19
C THR A 136 -13.40 -21.21 14.37
N ILE A 137 -14.08 -21.43 13.23
CA ILE A 137 -14.56 -20.31 12.38
C ILE A 137 -15.65 -19.49 13.10
N SER A 138 -16.63 -20.15 13.73
CA SER A 138 -17.69 -19.43 14.45
C SER A 138 -17.15 -18.72 15.69
N PHE A 139 -16.12 -19.27 16.35
CA PHE A 139 -15.47 -18.61 17.47
C PHE A 139 -14.69 -17.36 17.04
N MET A 140 -14.03 -17.43 15.88
CA MET A 140 -13.40 -16.25 15.26
C MET A 140 -14.43 -15.18 14.92
N GLN A 141 -15.60 -15.57 14.42
CA GLN A 141 -16.70 -14.64 14.18
C GLN A 141 -17.23 -14.01 15.45
N PHE A 142 -17.38 -14.80 16.52
CA PHE A 142 -17.74 -14.29 17.83
C PHE A 142 -16.73 -13.25 18.31
N ALA A 143 -15.43 -13.55 18.21
CA ALA A 143 -14.38 -12.63 18.60
C ALA A 143 -14.39 -11.33 17.77
N LEU A 144 -14.59 -11.42 16.45
CA LEU A 144 -14.75 -10.24 15.59
C LEU A 144 -16.03 -9.45 15.91
N ALA A 145 -17.13 -10.12 16.23
CA ALA A 145 -18.37 -9.47 16.65
C ALA A 145 -18.16 -8.67 17.95
N THR A 146 -17.31 -9.14 18.87
CA THR A 146 -16.93 -8.35 20.06
C THR A 146 -16.17 -7.06 19.71
N MET A 147 -15.49 -7.00 18.56
CA MET A 147 -14.78 -5.80 18.12
C MET A 147 -15.72 -4.73 17.58
N VAL A 148 -16.94 -5.11 17.15
CA VAL A 148 -17.88 -4.20 16.47
C VAL A 148 -19.11 -3.88 17.33
N ILE A 149 -19.35 -4.60 18.43
CA ILE A 149 -20.56 -4.44 19.26
C ILE A 149 -20.63 -3.08 19.99
N GLY A 150 -19.49 -2.53 20.42
CA GLY A 150 -19.38 -1.19 21.02
C GLY A 150 -20.15 -1.00 22.33
N ILE A 151 -20.15 -1.98 23.23
CA ILE A 151 -20.84 -1.92 24.53
C ILE A 151 -19.88 -1.57 25.66
N TYR A 152 -20.38 -0.90 26.69
CA TYR A 152 -19.64 -0.65 27.92
C TYR A 152 -20.01 -1.71 28.96
N PHE A 153 -18.99 -2.33 29.56
CA PHE A 153 -19.13 -3.26 30.66
C PHE A 153 -18.36 -2.69 31.86
N PHE A 154 -19.09 -2.11 32.82
CA PHE A 154 -18.53 -1.20 33.83
C PHE A 154 -17.73 -0.08 33.16
N ASP A 155 -16.48 0.13 33.58
CA ASP A 155 -15.58 1.16 33.02
C ASP A 155 -14.84 0.69 31.76
N PHE A 156 -15.07 -0.54 31.28
CA PHE A 156 -14.39 -1.10 30.12
C PHE A 156 -15.26 -1.06 28.86
N LYS A 157 -14.78 -0.39 27.82
CA LYS A 157 -15.38 -0.42 26.48
C LYS A 157 -14.98 -1.69 25.74
N ILE A 158 -15.96 -2.43 25.23
CA ILE A 158 -15.78 -3.62 24.39
C ILE A 158 -16.23 -3.31 22.97
N GLY A 159 -15.27 -3.32 22.05
CA GLY A 159 -15.49 -3.01 20.65
C GLY A 159 -15.78 -1.53 20.36
N SER A 160 -15.95 -1.23 19.08
CA SER A 160 -16.42 0.06 18.59
C SER A 160 -17.54 -0.16 17.59
N ASN A 161 -18.70 0.45 17.86
CA ASN A 161 -19.88 0.30 17.02
C ASN A 161 -19.91 1.42 15.96
N PRO A 162 -19.98 1.09 14.66
CA PRO A 162 -19.95 2.10 13.59
C PRO A 162 -21.24 2.95 13.50
N PHE A 163 -22.29 2.55 14.24
CA PHE A 163 -23.60 3.21 14.27
C PHE A 163 -23.75 4.20 15.45
N VAL A 164 -22.67 4.50 16.17
CA VAL A 164 -22.70 5.50 17.25
C VAL A 164 -22.91 6.90 16.69
N LEU A 165 -23.70 7.69 17.42
CA LEU A 165 -23.94 9.09 17.11
C LEU A 165 -22.78 9.95 17.61
N MET A 166 -22.50 11.06 16.92
CA MET A 166 -21.44 11.99 17.34
C MET A 166 -21.70 12.58 18.72
N ARG A 167 -22.97 12.91 19.02
CA ARG A 167 -23.38 13.46 20.32
C ARG A 167 -23.14 12.51 21.50
N ASP A 168 -23.06 11.20 21.25
CA ASP A 168 -22.90 10.18 22.30
C ASP A 168 -21.43 9.72 22.44
N GLN A 169 -20.49 10.31 21.70
CA GLN A 169 -19.07 9.91 21.68
C GLN A 169 -18.11 11.05 22.04
N GLY A 170 -18.60 12.12 22.66
CA GLY A 170 -17.77 13.25 23.07
C GLY A 170 -17.11 14.00 21.91
N MET A 171 -17.60 13.80 20.68
CA MET A 171 -17.12 14.50 19.48
C MET A 171 -17.66 15.92 19.40
N LEU A 172 -18.74 16.20 20.14
CA LEU A 172 -19.34 17.52 20.27
C LEU A 172 -19.08 17.96 21.71
N SER A 173 -18.15 18.89 21.89
CA SER A 173 -17.90 19.58 23.17
C SER A 173 -18.07 21.08 22.99
N PRO A 174 -18.44 21.84 24.05
CA PRO A 174 -18.51 23.30 23.97
C PRO A 174 -17.20 23.95 23.53
N GLU A 175 -16.07 23.32 23.80
CA GLU A 175 -14.73 23.81 23.43
C GLU A 175 -14.44 23.61 21.93
N GLN A 176 -14.81 22.45 21.38
CA GLN A 176 -14.54 22.09 19.99
C GLN A 176 -15.64 22.56 19.03
N PHE A 177 -16.87 22.70 19.52
CA PHE A 177 -18.04 23.07 18.73
C PHE A 177 -18.96 24.07 19.46
N PRO A 178 -18.49 25.29 19.80
CA PRO A 178 -19.23 26.22 20.66
C PRO A 178 -20.62 26.60 20.11
N ILE A 179 -20.73 26.75 18.79
CA ILE A 179 -21.98 27.14 18.10
C ILE A 179 -23.10 26.11 18.23
N GLY A 180 -22.76 24.86 18.52
CA GLY A 180 -23.71 23.77 18.71
C GLY A 180 -24.29 23.71 20.11
N PHE A 181 -23.82 24.54 21.05
CA PHE A 181 -24.28 24.57 22.43
C PHE A 181 -25.02 25.89 22.72
N ASP A 182 -26.00 25.81 23.61
CA ASP A 182 -26.68 27.00 24.11
C ASP A 182 -25.85 27.73 25.17
N SER A 183 -26.34 28.88 25.64
CA SER A 183 -25.66 29.69 26.66
C SER A 183 -25.52 29.00 28.02
N GLN A 184 -26.19 27.87 28.23
CA GLN A 184 -26.11 27.04 29.43
C GLN A 184 -25.18 25.83 29.25
N GLY A 185 -24.57 25.68 28.06
CA GLY A 185 -23.65 24.59 27.76
C GLY A 185 -24.36 23.27 27.39
N HIS A 186 -25.66 23.29 27.07
CA HIS A 186 -26.37 22.11 26.56
C HIS A 186 -26.30 22.05 25.03
N LEU A 187 -26.19 20.84 24.48
CA LEU A 187 -26.21 20.65 23.03
C LEU A 187 -27.58 21.07 22.48
N ARG A 188 -27.57 21.98 21.49
CA ARG A 188 -28.78 22.49 20.86
C ARG A 188 -29.55 21.40 20.13
N SER A 189 -30.88 21.49 20.11
CA SER A 189 -31.72 20.52 19.40
C SER A 189 -31.51 20.56 17.88
N ASP A 190 -31.03 21.66 17.32
CA ASP A 190 -30.78 21.88 15.89
C ASP A 190 -29.29 21.76 15.51
N TYR A 191 -28.45 21.17 16.36
CA TYR A 191 -26.99 21.11 16.18
C TYR A 191 -26.56 20.61 14.78
N LEU A 192 -27.31 19.67 14.20
CA LEU A 192 -27.01 19.07 12.90
C LEU A 192 -27.06 20.08 11.75
N SER A 193 -27.84 21.16 11.87
CA SER A 193 -27.90 22.24 10.87
C SER A 193 -26.59 23.04 10.74
N PHE A 194 -25.74 22.97 11.77
CA PHE A 194 -24.42 23.58 11.79
C PHE A 194 -23.33 22.64 11.23
N ILE A 195 -23.64 21.35 11.04
CA ILE A 195 -22.73 20.36 10.46
C ILE A 195 -22.95 20.34 8.96
N ARG A 196 -22.13 21.13 8.25
CA ARG A 196 -22.27 21.36 6.80
C ARG A 196 -21.69 20.26 5.93
N ASP A 197 -20.66 19.57 6.42
CA ASP A 197 -19.99 18.49 5.70
C ASP A 197 -19.26 17.55 6.68
N GLY A 198 -18.83 16.39 6.17
CA GLY A 198 -17.95 15.47 6.87
C GLY A 198 -16.47 15.71 6.54
N ASN A 199 -15.59 15.05 7.28
CA ASN A 199 -14.14 15.19 7.13
C ASN A 199 -13.60 14.52 5.86
N GLY A 200 -14.40 13.68 5.18
CA GLY A 200 -13.99 12.99 3.97
C GLY A 200 -12.92 11.90 4.17
N LEU A 201 -12.78 11.10 3.12
CA LEU A 201 -11.72 10.09 2.99
C LEU A 201 -10.37 10.78 2.83
N ASN A 202 -9.31 10.24 3.44
CA ASN A 202 -7.95 10.72 3.21
C ASN A 202 -7.67 10.77 1.69
N PRO A 203 -7.22 11.90 1.11
CA PRO A 203 -7.04 12.01 -0.34
C PRO A 203 -6.01 11.04 -0.94
N LEU A 204 -5.04 10.52 -0.17
CA LEU A 204 -4.15 9.42 -0.61
C LEU A 204 -4.91 8.11 -0.88
N LEU A 205 -6.06 7.93 -0.22
CA LEU A 205 -6.89 6.74 -0.36
C LEU A 205 -7.92 6.88 -1.49
N GLN A 206 -7.98 8.03 -2.15
CA GLN A 206 -8.82 8.26 -3.33
C GLN A 206 -8.12 7.74 -4.60
N ASN A 207 -7.82 6.45 -4.62
CA ASN A 207 -7.25 5.71 -5.75
C ASN A 207 -8.06 4.43 -5.99
N TYR A 208 -8.24 4.00 -7.24
CA TYR A 208 -9.03 2.81 -7.57
C TYR A 208 -8.51 1.53 -6.89
N TRP A 209 -7.21 1.43 -6.63
CA TRP A 209 -6.66 0.32 -5.87
C TRP A 209 -7.28 0.21 -4.48
N MET A 210 -7.56 1.32 -3.79
CA MET A 210 -8.22 1.31 -2.47
C MET A 210 -9.64 0.76 -2.51
N VAL A 211 -10.25 0.68 -3.69
CA VAL A 211 -11.57 0.06 -3.88
C VAL A 211 -11.44 -1.47 -3.97
N ILE A 212 -10.37 -1.97 -4.60
CA ILE A 212 -10.24 -3.38 -4.96
C ILE A 212 -9.24 -4.17 -4.12
N HIS A 213 -8.14 -3.55 -3.67
CA HIS A 213 -7.08 -4.23 -2.94
C HIS A 213 -7.50 -4.64 -1.53
N PRO A 214 -8.19 -3.83 -0.70
CA PRO A 214 -8.53 -4.23 0.66
C PRO A 214 -9.48 -5.43 0.68
N PRO A 215 -10.56 -5.50 -0.12
CA PRO A 215 -11.39 -6.70 -0.22
C PRO A 215 -10.62 -7.97 -0.56
N VAL A 216 -9.65 -7.91 -1.49
CA VAL A 216 -8.83 -9.07 -1.88
C VAL A 216 -7.85 -9.46 -0.77
N LEU A 217 -7.18 -8.50 -0.16
CA LEU A 217 -6.25 -8.73 0.95
C LEU A 217 -6.97 -9.34 2.15
N PHE A 218 -8.14 -8.80 2.52
CA PHE A 218 -8.95 -9.31 3.62
C PHE A 218 -9.55 -10.68 3.33
N LEU A 219 -9.88 -11.01 2.07
CA LEU A 219 -10.22 -12.39 1.70
C LEU A 219 -9.02 -13.32 1.91
N GLY A 220 -7.81 -12.86 1.58
CA GLY A 220 -6.55 -13.54 1.91
C GLY A 220 -6.44 -13.80 3.42
N PHE A 221 -6.56 -12.77 4.25
CA PHE A 221 -6.51 -12.85 5.72
C PHE A 221 -7.55 -13.83 6.26
N ALA A 222 -8.82 -13.63 5.86
CA ALA A 222 -9.96 -14.45 6.26
C ALA A 222 -9.76 -15.91 5.90
N SER A 223 -9.26 -16.20 4.69
CA SER A 223 -9.11 -17.58 4.24
C SER A 223 -8.09 -18.39 5.06
N THR A 224 -7.12 -17.74 5.72
CA THR A 224 -6.10 -18.43 6.54
C THR A 224 -6.70 -19.17 7.74
N ILE A 225 -7.90 -18.78 8.21
CA ILE A 225 -8.61 -19.49 9.29
C ILE A 225 -8.94 -20.93 8.89
N VAL A 226 -9.09 -21.23 7.60
CA VAL A 226 -9.55 -22.53 7.12
C VAL A 226 -8.49 -23.61 7.35
N PRO A 227 -7.25 -23.51 6.79
CA PRO A 227 -6.20 -24.48 7.10
C PRO A 227 -5.85 -24.54 8.59
N PHE A 228 -5.92 -23.40 9.30
CA PHE A 228 -5.80 -23.35 10.76
C PHE A 228 -6.86 -24.19 11.47
N ALA A 229 -8.14 -24.00 11.16
CA ALA A 229 -9.25 -24.70 11.77
C ALA A 229 -9.21 -26.21 11.48
N PHE A 230 -8.79 -26.62 10.28
CA PHE A 230 -8.53 -28.03 9.98
C PHE A 230 -7.39 -28.62 10.82
N ALA A 231 -6.28 -27.87 11.01
CA ALA A 231 -5.19 -28.29 11.88
C ALA A 231 -5.64 -28.43 13.35
N ILE A 232 -6.35 -27.44 13.89
CA ILE A 232 -6.91 -27.51 15.25
C ILE A 232 -7.89 -28.67 15.39
N ALA A 233 -8.79 -28.86 14.41
CA ALA A 233 -9.73 -29.98 14.38
C ALA A 233 -8.99 -31.34 14.35
N GLY A 234 -7.92 -31.47 13.57
CA GLY A 234 -7.10 -32.68 13.51
C GLY A 234 -6.44 -33.02 14.85
N LEU A 235 -5.89 -32.02 15.54
CA LEU A 235 -5.32 -32.19 16.88
C LEU A 235 -6.38 -32.53 17.93
N TRP A 236 -7.54 -31.86 17.87
CA TRP A 236 -8.65 -32.09 18.80
C TRP A 236 -9.25 -33.49 18.63
N LYS A 237 -9.50 -33.91 17.39
CA LYS A 237 -10.05 -35.24 17.07
C LYS A 237 -9.05 -36.38 17.11
N LYS A 238 -7.75 -36.07 17.26
CA LYS A 238 -6.64 -37.03 17.15
C LYS A 238 -6.61 -37.75 15.78
N ASP A 239 -7.24 -37.16 14.76
CA ASP A 239 -7.14 -37.59 13.37
C ASP A 239 -6.04 -36.74 12.72
N PHE A 240 -4.78 -37.12 12.97
CA PHE A 240 -3.62 -36.29 12.62
C PHE A 240 -3.35 -36.17 11.12
N GLY A 241 -3.87 -37.08 10.30
CA GLY A 241 -3.65 -37.10 8.85
C GLY A 241 -4.87 -36.77 8.01
N GLY A 242 -6.08 -37.05 8.49
CA GLY A 242 -7.31 -36.97 7.69
C GLY A 242 -7.75 -35.56 7.32
N TRP A 243 -7.26 -34.54 8.02
CA TRP A 243 -7.57 -33.12 7.76
C TRP A 243 -6.75 -32.55 6.59
N VAL A 244 -5.61 -33.17 6.26
CA VAL A 244 -4.65 -32.63 5.29
C VAL A 244 -5.23 -32.55 3.88
N LEU A 245 -5.96 -33.58 3.47
CA LEU A 245 -6.55 -33.68 2.13
C LEU A 245 -7.60 -32.59 1.86
N PRO A 246 -8.59 -32.37 2.76
CA PRO A 246 -9.56 -31.28 2.60
C PRO A 246 -8.95 -29.88 2.83
N ALA A 247 -7.95 -29.74 3.71
CA ALA A 247 -7.30 -28.44 3.95
C ALA A 247 -6.42 -27.96 2.77
N ARG A 248 -5.85 -28.88 1.98
CA ARG A 248 -4.91 -28.55 0.89
C ARG A 248 -5.41 -27.50 -0.11
N PRO A 249 -6.59 -27.64 -0.77
CA PRO A 249 -7.05 -26.62 -1.72
C PRO A 249 -7.23 -25.24 -1.07
N TRP A 250 -7.64 -25.22 0.20
CA TRP A 250 -7.75 -23.99 0.98
C TRP A 250 -6.40 -23.37 1.27
N ALA A 251 -5.39 -24.16 1.69
CA ALA A 251 -4.04 -23.64 1.91
C ALA A 251 -3.47 -22.96 0.64
N ILE A 252 -3.64 -23.59 -0.52
CA ILE A 252 -3.18 -23.05 -1.82
C ILE A 252 -3.97 -21.79 -2.20
N PHE A 253 -5.29 -21.81 -2.02
CA PHE A 253 -6.15 -20.65 -2.25
C PHE A 253 -5.76 -19.47 -1.36
N SER A 254 -5.55 -19.72 -0.06
CA SER A 254 -5.15 -18.71 0.91
C SER A 254 -3.82 -18.07 0.57
N ALA A 255 -2.79 -18.86 0.25
CA ALA A 255 -1.51 -18.30 -0.17
C ALA A 255 -1.61 -17.51 -1.48
N GLY A 256 -2.41 -17.99 -2.45
CA GLY A 256 -2.61 -17.30 -3.72
C GLY A 256 -3.30 -15.95 -3.58
N ILE A 257 -4.44 -15.90 -2.88
CA ILE A 257 -5.21 -14.66 -2.70
C ILE A 257 -4.52 -13.69 -1.74
N LEU A 258 -3.90 -14.19 -0.66
CA LEU A 258 -3.10 -13.35 0.23
C LEU A 258 -1.93 -12.72 -0.54
N GLY A 259 -1.21 -13.52 -1.32
CA GLY A 259 -0.13 -13.02 -2.18
C GLY A 259 -0.63 -11.96 -3.16
N LEU A 260 -1.74 -12.21 -3.85
CA LEU A 260 -2.37 -11.23 -4.75
C LEU A 260 -2.70 -9.92 -4.02
N GLY A 261 -3.33 -9.99 -2.84
CA GLY A 261 -3.69 -8.80 -2.05
C GLY A 261 -2.47 -7.97 -1.64
N ILE A 262 -1.38 -8.61 -1.22
CA ILE A 262 -0.12 -7.93 -0.88
C ILE A 262 0.45 -7.23 -2.12
N MET A 263 0.44 -7.90 -3.27
CA MET A 263 0.97 -7.35 -4.52
C MET A 263 0.11 -6.23 -5.10
N MET A 264 -1.21 -6.27 -4.92
CA MET A 264 -2.10 -5.14 -5.24
C MET A 264 -1.81 -3.93 -4.33
N GLY A 265 -1.47 -4.18 -3.06
CA GLY A 265 -0.97 -3.14 -2.15
C GLY A 265 0.33 -2.51 -2.65
N ALA A 266 1.27 -3.31 -3.13
CA ALA A 266 2.51 -2.81 -3.75
C ALA A 266 2.26 -1.96 -5.01
N ALA A 267 1.24 -2.32 -5.83
CA ALA A 267 0.83 -1.51 -6.98
C ALA A 267 0.19 -0.19 -6.56
N TRP A 268 -0.65 -0.19 -5.52
CA TRP A 268 -1.17 1.04 -4.94
C TRP A 268 -0.07 1.94 -4.38
N ALA A 269 0.88 1.37 -3.63
CA ALA A 269 2.04 2.10 -3.13
C ALA A 269 2.82 2.77 -4.28
N TYR A 270 3.00 2.04 -5.38
CA TYR A 270 3.63 2.54 -6.60
C TYR A 270 2.86 3.66 -7.30
N GLU A 271 1.55 3.82 -7.06
CA GLU A 271 0.72 4.86 -7.67
C GLU A 271 0.31 5.99 -6.71
N SER A 272 0.53 5.83 -5.40
CA SER A 272 -0.04 6.75 -4.40
C SER A 272 0.89 7.12 -3.25
N LEU A 273 2.07 6.49 -3.09
CA LEU A 273 2.97 6.79 -1.97
C LEU A 273 4.23 7.53 -2.37
N THR A 274 4.71 8.36 -1.44
CA THR A 274 5.79 9.34 -1.64
C THR A 274 7.20 8.77 -1.47
N PHE A 275 7.36 7.53 -0.98
CA PHE A 275 8.69 6.92 -0.85
C PHE A 275 9.30 6.45 -2.19
N GLY A 276 8.58 6.65 -3.30
CA GLY A 276 9.12 6.53 -4.64
C GLY A 276 9.51 5.10 -5.02
N GLY A 277 8.56 4.17 -4.91
CA GLY A 277 8.74 2.77 -5.28
C GLY A 277 7.51 1.91 -4.97
N TYR A 278 7.62 0.60 -5.19
CA TYR A 278 6.55 -0.38 -4.96
C TYR A 278 6.67 -1.11 -3.61
N TRP A 279 7.77 -0.89 -2.86
CA TRP A 279 8.00 -1.49 -1.55
C TRP A 279 9.02 -0.66 -0.77
N ALA A 280 8.77 -0.41 0.51
CA ALA A 280 9.67 0.38 1.38
C ALA A 280 10.03 -0.31 2.70
N TRP A 281 9.75 -1.61 2.84
CA TRP A 281 9.89 -2.32 4.11
C TRP A 281 9.07 -1.70 5.25
N ASP A 282 7.93 -1.09 4.91
CA ASP A 282 6.99 -0.54 5.88
C ASP A 282 6.52 -1.64 6.86
N PRO A 283 6.42 -1.36 8.17
CA PRO A 283 6.03 -2.36 9.17
C PRO A 283 4.69 -3.05 8.92
N VAL A 284 3.70 -2.35 8.37
CA VAL A 284 2.38 -2.92 8.06
C VAL A 284 2.45 -3.81 6.82
N GLU A 285 3.16 -3.37 5.79
CA GLU A 285 3.45 -4.20 4.61
C GLU A 285 4.17 -5.49 5.01
N ASN A 286 5.20 -5.39 5.86
CA ASN A 286 5.94 -6.53 6.40
C ASN A 286 5.05 -7.48 7.20
N ALA A 287 4.16 -6.95 8.03
CA ALA A 287 3.23 -7.75 8.84
C ALA A 287 2.27 -8.59 7.98
N SER A 288 1.97 -8.14 6.75
CA SER A 288 1.20 -8.92 5.77
C SER A 288 2.03 -9.98 5.03
N LEU A 289 3.30 -9.68 4.72
CA LEU A 289 4.21 -10.58 4.00
C LEU A 289 4.61 -11.81 4.83
N VAL A 290 4.89 -11.63 6.12
CA VAL A 290 5.35 -12.70 7.01
C VAL A 290 4.39 -13.90 7.05
N PRO A 291 3.06 -13.74 7.28
CA PRO A 291 2.09 -14.82 7.17
C PRO A 291 2.10 -15.53 5.82
N TRP A 292 2.32 -14.80 4.71
CA TRP A 292 2.39 -15.40 3.37
C TRP A 292 3.59 -16.34 3.25
N LEU A 293 4.78 -15.94 3.74
CA LEU A 293 5.96 -16.82 3.77
C LEU A 293 5.69 -18.10 4.57
N ILE A 294 5.03 -17.98 5.73
CA ILE A 294 4.64 -19.14 6.54
C ILE A 294 3.62 -20.03 5.83
N ALA A 295 2.69 -19.44 5.05
CA ALA A 295 1.76 -20.20 4.23
C ALA A 295 2.49 -21.08 3.20
N ILE A 296 3.52 -20.52 2.55
CA ILE A 296 4.39 -21.26 1.63
C ILE A 296 5.09 -22.42 2.35
N CYS A 297 5.59 -22.20 3.58
CA CYS A 297 6.17 -23.26 4.40
C CYS A 297 5.17 -24.41 4.63
N GLY A 298 3.95 -24.07 5.06
CA GLY A 298 2.88 -25.02 5.35
C GLY A 298 2.43 -25.81 4.13
N ILE A 299 2.31 -25.18 2.96
CA ILE A 299 1.96 -25.86 1.69
C ILE A 299 3.03 -26.89 1.33
N HIS A 300 4.31 -26.53 1.41
CA HIS A 300 5.40 -27.41 0.98
C HIS A 300 5.61 -28.58 1.95
N THR A 301 5.50 -28.36 3.27
CA THR A 301 5.55 -29.46 4.25
C THR A 301 4.31 -30.35 4.15
N LEU A 302 3.14 -29.78 3.84
CA LEU A 302 1.92 -30.55 3.55
C LEU A 302 2.12 -31.48 2.34
N ILE A 303 2.80 -30.97 1.29
CA ILE A 303 3.11 -31.76 0.10
C ILE A 303 4.10 -32.88 0.43
N ALA A 304 5.15 -32.60 1.20
CA ALA A 304 6.10 -33.61 1.69
C ALA A 304 5.35 -34.73 2.44
N TYR A 305 4.53 -34.36 3.43
CA TYR A 305 3.72 -35.31 4.20
C TYR A 305 2.84 -36.19 3.32
N LYS A 306 2.12 -35.60 2.36
CA LYS A 306 1.21 -36.36 1.51
C LYS A 306 1.93 -37.45 0.69
N HIS A 307 3.17 -37.20 0.29
CA HIS A 307 3.92 -38.11 -0.58
C HIS A 307 4.77 -39.13 0.17
N THR A 308 5.30 -38.76 1.34
CA THR A 308 6.28 -39.60 2.06
C THR A 308 5.97 -39.82 3.53
N GLY A 309 4.99 -39.13 4.09
CA GLY A 309 4.63 -39.20 5.52
C GLY A 309 5.49 -38.30 6.42
N HIS A 310 6.48 -37.59 5.88
CA HIS A 310 7.36 -36.69 6.64
C HIS A 310 6.73 -35.31 6.92
N SER A 311 7.34 -34.53 7.81
CA SER A 311 7.00 -33.11 8.05
C SER A 311 5.57 -32.81 8.55
N LEU A 312 4.82 -33.79 9.05
CA LEU A 312 3.46 -33.55 9.57
C LEU A 312 3.44 -32.56 10.74
N ARG A 313 4.37 -32.70 11.68
CA ARG A 313 4.52 -31.78 12.82
C ARG A 313 4.77 -30.34 12.37
N ALA A 314 5.65 -30.16 11.40
CA ALA A 314 5.94 -28.84 10.81
C ALA A 314 4.70 -28.28 10.09
N THR A 315 3.92 -29.13 9.42
CA THR A 315 2.68 -28.72 8.75
C THR A 315 1.64 -28.19 9.74
N PHE A 316 1.46 -28.85 10.89
CA PHE A 316 0.62 -28.31 11.97
C PHE A 316 1.14 -26.95 12.47
N LEU A 317 2.45 -26.87 12.77
CA LEU A 317 3.07 -25.65 13.27
C LEU A 317 2.89 -24.48 12.29
N PHE A 318 3.14 -24.68 11.00
CA PHE A 318 3.07 -23.60 10.02
C PHE A 318 1.65 -23.09 9.78
N PHE A 319 0.63 -23.94 9.71
CA PHE A 319 -0.74 -23.43 9.59
C PHE A 319 -1.26 -22.79 10.88
N ILE A 320 -0.77 -23.22 12.05
CA ILE A 320 -1.00 -22.51 13.31
C ILE A 320 -0.35 -21.13 13.27
N LEU A 321 0.95 -21.05 13.00
CA LEU A 321 1.69 -19.80 12.93
C LEU A 321 1.13 -18.83 11.89
N GLN A 322 0.79 -19.31 10.69
CA GLN A 322 0.25 -18.48 9.61
C GLN A 322 -0.95 -17.66 10.09
N HIS A 323 -1.93 -18.32 10.69
CA HIS A 323 -3.15 -17.63 11.14
C HIS A 323 -2.89 -16.75 12.36
N LEU A 324 -2.08 -17.22 13.32
CA LEU A 324 -1.72 -16.41 14.49
C LEU A 324 -0.97 -15.13 14.09
N LEU A 325 -0.14 -15.18 13.03
CA LEU A 325 0.56 -14.01 12.52
C LEU A 325 -0.36 -13.02 11.80
N ILE A 326 -1.50 -13.47 11.24
CA ILE A 326 -2.56 -12.56 10.74
C ILE A 326 -3.22 -11.82 11.90
N ILE A 327 -3.51 -12.53 13.01
CA ILE A 327 -4.06 -11.90 14.23
C ILE A 327 -3.01 -10.95 14.83
N TYR A 328 -1.73 -11.34 14.83
CA TYR A 328 -0.65 -10.47 15.29
C TYR A 328 -0.49 -9.22 14.42
N SER A 329 -0.59 -9.35 13.09
CA SER A 329 -0.62 -8.22 12.16
C SER A 329 -1.76 -7.26 12.51
N THR A 330 -2.92 -7.78 12.88
CA THR A 330 -4.06 -6.95 13.31
C THR A 330 -3.75 -6.18 14.60
N PHE A 331 -3.07 -6.81 15.57
CA PHE A 331 -2.61 -6.12 16.77
C PHE A 331 -1.60 -5.01 16.42
N LEU A 332 -0.60 -5.31 15.57
CA LEU A 332 0.41 -4.35 15.14
C LEU A 332 -0.21 -3.13 14.46
N THR A 333 -1.15 -3.35 13.54
CA THR A 333 -1.70 -2.26 12.72
C THR A 333 -2.76 -1.43 13.43
N ARG A 334 -3.39 -1.93 14.51
CA ARG A 334 -4.57 -1.29 15.14
C ARG A 334 -4.39 -0.85 16.59
N SER A 335 -3.30 -1.24 17.23
CA SER A 335 -3.00 -0.84 18.62
C SER A 335 -2.36 0.54 18.75
N GLY A 336 -2.16 1.25 17.65
CA GLY A 336 -1.38 2.49 17.59
C GLY A 336 0.13 2.31 17.84
N ILE A 337 0.62 1.08 18.06
CA ILE A 337 2.04 0.83 18.39
C ILE A 337 3.01 1.15 17.26
N LEU A 338 2.51 1.19 16.02
CA LEU A 338 3.26 1.50 14.82
C LEU A 338 3.04 2.96 14.34
N GLY A 339 2.28 3.78 15.09
CA GLY A 339 1.83 5.11 14.66
C GLY A 339 2.96 6.02 14.13
N ASP A 340 4.13 6.00 14.78
CA ASP A 340 5.27 6.85 14.39
C ASP A 340 6.18 6.21 13.32
N THR A 341 5.90 4.96 12.92
CA THR A 341 6.81 4.14 12.09
C THR A 341 6.17 3.62 10.81
N SER A 342 4.87 3.80 10.63
CA SER A 342 4.15 3.30 9.46
C SER A 342 3.02 4.24 9.06
N VAL A 343 2.97 4.55 7.77
CA VAL A 343 1.90 5.35 7.14
C VAL A 343 0.58 4.60 7.02
N HIS A 344 0.59 3.28 7.22
CA HIS A 344 -0.59 2.41 7.11
C HIS A 344 -1.19 2.06 8.48
N ALA A 345 -0.60 2.53 9.59
CA ALA A 345 -1.08 2.23 10.93
C ALA A 345 -2.40 2.96 11.22
N PHE A 346 -3.33 2.28 11.88
CA PHE A 346 -4.58 2.88 12.33
C PHE A 346 -4.38 3.60 13.67
N THR A 347 -5.15 4.66 13.90
CA THR A 347 -5.21 5.37 15.17
C THR A 347 -5.76 4.48 16.28
N ASP A 348 -5.22 4.58 17.49
CA ASP A 348 -5.70 3.82 18.65
C ASP A 348 -7.15 4.19 19.02
N LEU A 349 -8.01 3.18 19.20
CA LEU A 349 -9.40 3.31 19.65
C LEU A 349 -9.60 3.00 21.14
N GLY A 350 -8.52 2.88 21.92
CA GLY A 350 -8.55 2.46 23.31
C GLY A 350 -8.79 0.95 23.48
N MET A 351 -8.65 0.17 22.41
CA MET A 351 -8.96 -1.27 22.37
C MET A 351 -7.72 -2.16 22.55
N ASN A 352 -6.59 -1.59 22.95
CA ASN A 352 -5.30 -2.32 23.04
C ASN A 352 -5.37 -3.60 23.87
N ALA A 353 -6.02 -3.56 25.04
CA ALA A 353 -6.21 -4.73 25.89
C ALA A 353 -7.09 -5.81 25.22
N GLN A 354 -8.13 -5.40 24.50
CA GLN A 354 -9.01 -6.31 23.77
C GLN A 354 -8.29 -6.93 22.57
N LEU A 355 -7.50 -6.16 21.81
CA LEU A 355 -6.68 -6.67 20.70
C LEU A 355 -5.63 -7.66 21.18
N LEU A 356 -4.98 -7.39 22.32
CA LEU A 356 -4.04 -8.32 22.94
C LEU A 356 -4.76 -9.60 23.41
N THR A 357 -5.92 -9.47 24.05
CA THR A 357 -6.74 -10.61 24.48
C THR A 357 -7.18 -11.46 23.29
N PHE A 358 -7.58 -10.81 22.19
CA PHE A 358 -7.92 -11.45 20.93
C PHE A 358 -6.75 -12.23 20.33
N LEU A 359 -5.52 -11.72 20.44
CA LEU A 359 -4.34 -12.49 20.06
C LEU A 359 -4.14 -13.70 20.99
N LEU A 360 -4.12 -13.48 22.31
CA LEU A 360 -3.77 -14.52 23.29
C LEU A 360 -4.79 -15.66 23.34
N ILE A 361 -6.08 -15.40 23.12
CA ILE A 361 -7.13 -16.42 23.13
C ILE A 361 -7.03 -17.41 21.96
N PHE A 362 -6.33 -17.04 20.88
CA PHE A 362 -5.99 -17.97 19.80
C PHE A 362 -4.60 -18.57 19.96
N VAL A 363 -3.61 -17.79 20.40
CA VAL A 363 -2.23 -18.25 20.58
C VAL A 363 -2.14 -19.34 21.64
N VAL A 364 -2.64 -19.09 22.85
CA VAL A 364 -2.44 -19.98 24.00
C VAL A 364 -3.09 -21.35 23.79
N PRO A 365 -4.39 -21.47 23.44
CA PRO A 365 -5.01 -22.78 23.27
C PRO A 365 -4.41 -23.57 22.10
N SER A 366 -4.01 -22.90 21.01
CA SER A 366 -3.44 -23.57 19.84
C SER A 366 -2.10 -24.23 20.17
N PHE A 367 -1.19 -23.51 20.85
CA PHE A 367 0.10 -24.07 21.25
C PHE A 367 -0.01 -25.07 22.39
N VAL A 368 -0.91 -24.86 23.36
CA VAL A 368 -1.18 -25.86 24.41
C VAL A 368 -1.68 -27.16 23.77
N LEU A 369 -2.65 -27.08 22.86
CA LEU A 369 -3.18 -28.26 22.18
C LEU A 369 -2.11 -28.95 21.31
N LEU A 370 -1.30 -28.19 20.57
CA LEU A 370 -0.18 -28.74 19.81
C LEU A 370 0.83 -29.44 20.74
N GLY A 371 1.22 -28.81 21.85
CA GLY A 371 2.15 -29.36 22.83
C GLY A 371 1.63 -30.65 23.47
N MET A 372 0.38 -30.65 23.92
CA MET A 372 -0.28 -31.83 24.50
C MET A 372 -0.36 -33.02 23.54
N ARG A 373 -0.47 -32.75 22.23
CA ARG A 373 -0.60 -33.78 21.18
C ARG A 373 0.70 -34.06 20.46
N TYR A 374 1.77 -33.30 20.69
CA TYR A 374 3.00 -33.32 19.89
C TYR A 374 3.61 -34.73 19.74
N LYS A 375 3.71 -35.46 20.86
CA LYS A 375 4.24 -36.84 20.89
C LYS A 375 3.32 -37.86 20.21
N GLN A 376 2.03 -37.56 20.07
CA GLN A 376 1.03 -38.44 19.44
C GLN A 376 0.98 -38.28 17.92
N ILE A 377 1.52 -37.17 17.39
CA ILE A 377 1.57 -36.92 15.94
C ILE A 377 2.53 -37.94 15.30
N PRO A 378 2.06 -38.73 14.31
CA PRO A 378 2.90 -39.71 13.63
C PRO A 378 4.13 -39.08 12.99
N THR A 379 5.28 -39.73 13.15
CA THR A 379 6.55 -39.33 12.52
C THR A 379 7.26 -40.53 11.96
N VAL A 380 7.83 -40.37 10.76
CA VAL A 380 8.75 -41.34 10.18
C VAL A 380 10.10 -41.21 10.90
N ALA A 381 10.62 -42.31 11.46
CA ALA A 381 11.84 -42.30 12.25
C ALA A 381 13.13 -42.24 11.41
N LYS A 382 13.05 -42.59 10.13
CA LYS A 382 14.19 -42.58 9.22
C LYS A 382 14.51 -41.15 8.76
N GLU A 383 15.78 -40.81 8.68
CA GLU A 383 16.20 -39.54 8.08
C GLU A 383 15.91 -39.52 6.56
N GLU A 384 15.58 -38.32 6.06
CA GLU A 384 15.37 -38.09 4.64
C GLU A 384 16.72 -38.11 3.91
N VAL A 385 16.79 -38.75 2.76
CA VAL A 385 18.01 -38.76 1.94
C VAL A 385 18.16 -37.41 1.26
N ILE A 386 19.38 -36.86 1.18
CA ILE A 386 19.67 -35.57 0.52
C ILE A 386 19.21 -35.54 -0.95
N SER A 387 19.20 -36.69 -1.64
CA SER A 387 18.71 -36.79 -3.03
C SER A 387 17.18 -36.78 -3.16
N ALA A 388 16.44 -36.77 -2.06
CA ALA A 388 14.99 -36.82 -2.03
C ALA A 388 14.38 -35.42 -2.15
N ARG A 389 13.24 -35.33 -2.84
CA ARG A 389 12.51 -34.07 -3.00
C ARG A 389 12.02 -33.50 -1.67
N GLU A 390 11.48 -34.34 -0.79
CA GLU A 390 10.92 -33.94 0.50
C GLU A 390 11.95 -33.24 1.40
N PHE A 391 13.21 -33.67 1.36
CA PHE A 391 14.31 -33.03 2.08
C PHE A 391 14.46 -31.55 1.66
N TRP A 392 14.55 -31.29 0.36
CA TRP A 392 14.69 -29.92 -0.15
C TRP A 392 13.43 -29.08 -0.03
N LEU A 393 12.24 -29.71 -0.03
CA LEU A 393 11.00 -29.03 0.33
C LEU A 393 11.05 -28.55 1.79
N PHE A 394 11.55 -29.37 2.71
CA PHE A 394 11.70 -28.99 4.11
C PHE A 394 12.75 -27.90 4.32
N VAL A 395 13.93 -28.04 3.68
CA VAL A 395 15.00 -27.02 3.73
C VAL A 395 14.52 -25.67 3.18
N GLY A 396 13.81 -25.68 2.03
CA GLY A 396 13.21 -24.47 1.48
C GLY A 396 12.19 -23.83 2.43
N SER A 397 11.31 -24.63 3.04
CA SER A 397 10.39 -24.15 4.07
C SER A 397 11.12 -23.57 5.29
N LEU A 398 12.24 -24.16 5.71
CA LEU A 398 13.02 -23.63 6.83
C LEU A 398 13.65 -22.27 6.50
N LEU A 399 14.16 -22.08 5.30
CA LEU A 399 14.71 -20.79 4.86
C LEU A 399 13.63 -19.69 4.79
N PHE A 400 12.45 -20.02 4.27
CA PHE A 400 11.30 -19.11 4.33
C PHE A 400 10.90 -18.79 5.77
N PHE A 401 10.90 -19.78 6.67
CA PHE A 401 10.60 -19.56 8.08
C PHE A 401 11.62 -18.64 8.76
N ILE A 402 12.91 -18.85 8.54
CA ILE A 402 13.97 -17.99 9.08
C ILE A 402 13.86 -16.57 8.51
N SER A 403 13.56 -16.42 7.21
CA SER A 403 13.31 -15.12 6.60
C SER A 403 12.12 -14.41 7.26
N ALA A 404 11.04 -15.14 7.51
CA ALA A 404 9.85 -14.64 8.20
C ALA A 404 10.17 -14.18 9.64
N LEU A 405 10.95 -14.97 10.39
CA LEU A 405 11.40 -14.61 11.75
C LEU A 405 12.29 -13.36 11.75
N PHE A 406 13.20 -13.24 10.78
CA PHE A 406 14.06 -12.07 10.62
C PHE A 406 13.23 -10.80 10.33
N ILE A 407 12.27 -10.89 9.40
CA ILE A 407 11.42 -9.75 9.03
C ILE A 407 10.54 -9.33 10.20
N ILE A 408 9.84 -10.27 10.84
CA ILE A 408 8.91 -9.94 11.93
C ILE A 408 9.67 -9.47 13.17
N GLY A 409 10.84 -10.03 13.48
CA GLY A 409 11.64 -9.59 14.63
C GLY A 409 12.02 -8.12 14.54
N LYS A 410 12.42 -7.65 13.35
CA LYS A 410 12.71 -6.23 13.12
C LYS A 410 11.44 -5.36 13.10
N THR A 411 10.39 -5.85 12.46
CA THR A 411 9.08 -5.17 12.39
C THR A 411 8.47 -4.95 13.79
N SER A 412 8.73 -5.87 14.71
CA SER A 412 8.24 -5.82 16.09
C SER A 412 9.09 -4.98 17.04
N LEU A 413 10.11 -4.25 16.55
CA LEU A 413 10.98 -3.42 17.40
C LEU A 413 10.19 -2.41 18.26
N PRO A 414 9.17 -1.70 17.75
CA PRO A 414 8.33 -0.82 18.57
C PRO A 414 7.61 -1.56 19.70
N VAL A 415 7.21 -2.81 19.47
CA VAL A 415 6.59 -3.67 20.48
C VAL A 415 7.58 -4.02 21.59
N VAL A 416 8.81 -4.38 21.22
CA VAL A 416 9.89 -4.67 22.17
C VAL A 416 10.23 -3.43 22.99
N ASN A 417 10.35 -2.26 22.35
CA ASN A 417 10.56 -0.98 23.03
C ASN A 417 9.46 -0.70 24.06
N LYS A 418 8.19 -0.90 23.69
CA LYS A 418 7.04 -0.66 24.58
C LYS A 418 6.97 -1.66 25.75
N ILE A 419 7.22 -2.95 25.52
CA ILE A 419 7.12 -3.99 26.55
C ILE A 419 8.28 -3.89 27.55
N PHE A 420 9.50 -3.67 27.06
CA PHE A 420 10.72 -3.70 27.88
C PHE A 420 11.23 -2.31 28.30
N GLY A 421 10.54 -1.23 27.90
CA GLY A 421 10.98 0.14 28.17
C GLY A 421 12.29 0.52 27.49
N THR A 422 12.63 -0.14 26.38
CA THR A 422 13.88 0.10 25.64
C THR A 422 13.69 1.21 24.59
N LYS A 423 14.80 1.79 24.12
CA LYS A 423 14.82 2.90 23.15
C LYS A 423 15.67 2.58 21.93
N TYR A 424 15.56 1.35 21.41
CA TYR A 424 16.30 0.97 20.22
C TYR A 424 15.75 1.73 19.02
N ALA A 425 16.62 2.49 18.35
CA ALA A 425 16.28 3.19 17.13
C ALA A 425 16.22 2.20 15.94
N PRO A 426 15.38 2.47 14.93
CA PRO A 426 15.45 1.76 13.65
C PRO A 426 16.80 2.02 12.96
N ALA A 427 17.13 1.18 11.98
CA ALA A 427 18.34 1.37 11.17
C ALA A 427 18.24 2.63 10.32
N GLU A 428 19.36 3.33 10.14
CA GLU A 428 19.46 4.52 9.27
C GLU A 428 19.08 4.18 7.81
N ASP A 429 19.69 3.13 7.25
CA ASP A 429 19.28 2.56 5.96
C ASP A 429 18.38 1.34 6.19
N ILE A 430 17.08 1.60 6.31
CA ILE A 430 16.06 0.57 6.52
C ILE A 430 16.15 -0.49 5.41
N GLU A 431 16.17 -0.08 4.14
CA GLU A 431 16.19 -1.00 2.99
C GLU A 431 17.38 -1.95 3.03
N TYR A 432 18.60 -1.42 3.13
CA TYR A 432 19.81 -2.24 3.15
C TYR A 432 19.86 -3.16 4.36
N SER A 433 19.36 -2.70 5.52
CA SER A 433 19.34 -3.49 6.74
C SER A 433 18.51 -4.79 6.60
N TYR A 434 17.51 -4.83 5.71
CA TYR A 434 16.78 -6.06 5.34
C TYR A 434 17.46 -6.79 4.18
N ASN A 435 17.75 -6.07 3.10
CA ASN A 435 18.20 -6.66 1.84
C ASN A 435 19.54 -7.40 1.96
N LYS A 436 20.47 -6.93 2.80
CA LYS A 436 21.78 -7.58 2.99
C LYS A 436 21.69 -9.04 3.44
N VAL A 437 20.62 -9.41 4.16
CA VAL A 437 20.37 -10.78 4.60
C VAL A 437 19.48 -11.51 3.59
N LEU A 438 18.37 -10.87 3.21
CA LEU A 438 17.34 -11.50 2.39
C LEU A 438 17.82 -11.81 0.97
N ILE A 439 18.77 -11.06 0.43
CA ILE A 439 19.35 -11.36 -0.89
C ILE A 439 20.00 -12.75 -0.92
N LEU A 440 20.69 -13.15 0.16
CA LEU A 440 21.34 -14.46 0.28
C LEU A 440 20.31 -15.58 0.36
N PHE A 441 19.23 -15.38 1.11
CA PHE A 441 18.14 -16.35 1.18
C PHE A 441 17.36 -16.43 -0.13
N SER A 442 17.13 -15.30 -0.80
CA SER A 442 16.45 -15.25 -2.10
C SER A 442 17.20 -16.06 -3.16
N PHE A 443 18.54 -15.96 -3.19
CA PHE A 443 19.40 -16.77 -4.05
C PHE A 443 19.15 -18.27 -3.83
N VAL A 444 19.28 -18.73 -2.58
CA VAL A 444 19.13 -20.16 -2.26
C VAL A 444 17.70 -20.65 -2.57
N ILE A 445 16.68 -19.89 -2.18
CA ILE A 445 15.27 -20.22 -2.42
C ILE A 445 14.97 -20.32 -3.92
N ALA A 446 15.49 -19.40 -4.74
CA ALA A 446 15.29 -19.42 -6.19
C ALA A 446 15.99 -20.64 -6.83
N ILE A 447 17.19 -21.00 -6.39
CA ILE A 447 17.86 -22.25 -6.81
C ILE A 447 17.01 -23.48 -6.45
N LEU A 448 16.49 -23.55 -5.22
CA LEU A 448 15.63 -24.64 -4.79
C LEU A 448 14.33 -24.70 -5.59
N THR A 449 13.77 -23.54 -5.95
CA THR A 449 12.56 -23.43 -6.79
C THR A 449 12.82 -23.97 -8.20
N ALA A 450 14.01 -23.75 -8.76
CA ALA A 450 14.42 -24.30 -10.05
C ALA A 450 14.58 -25.83 -10.03
N ILE A 451 15.24 -26.35 -8.99
CA ILE A 451 15.72 -27.73 -8.96
C ILE A 451 14.67 -28.72 -8.42
N SER A 452 13.90 -28.34 -7.40
CA SER A 452 13.14 -29.30 -6.58
C SER A 452 12.07 -30.09 -7.35
N GLN A 453 11.56 -29.56 -8.47
CA GLN A 453 10.57 -30.28 -9.28
C GLN A 453 11.16 -31.48 -10.05
N TYR A 454 12.46 -31.44 -10.36
CA TYR A 454 13.19 -32.50 -11.07
C TYR A 454 13.61 -33.65 -10.15
N LEU A 455 13.57 -33.43 -8.83
CA LEU A 455 13.81 -34.47 -7.84
C LEU A 455 12.57 -35.37 -7.67
N LYS A 456 12.82 -36.66 -7.45
CA LYS A 456 11.80 -37.64 -7.09
C LYS A 456 11.66 -37.71 -5.57
N TYR A 457 10.47 -38.09 -5.11
CA TYR A 457 10.26 -38.39 -3.70
C TYR A 457 11.06 -39.64 -3.30
N LYS A 458 11.51 -39.70 -2.03
CA LYS A 458 12.33 -40.76 -1.43
C LYS A 458 13.77 -40.84 -1.95
N GLN A 459 13.97 -40.94 -3.26
CA GLN A 459 15.32 -41.03 -3.84
C GLN A 459 15.34 -40.61 -5.30
N THR A 460 16.39 -39.89 -5.69
CA THR A 460 16.65 -39.50 -7.07
C THR A 460 17.99 -40.07 -7.55
N ALA A 461 18.01 -40.71 -8.72
CA ALA A 461 19.25 -41.15 -9.35
C ALA A 461 20.00 -39.96 -9.96
N GLY A 462 21.26 -39.75 -9.56
CA GLY A 462 22.06 -38.57 -9.95
C GLY A 462 22.20 -38.40 -11.47
N ALA A 463 22.50 -39.47 -12.20
CA ALA A 463 22.65 -39.41 -13.66
C ALA A 463 21.34 -38.97 -14.37
N ALA A 464 20.19 -39.47 -13.92
CA ALA A 464 18.89 -39.10 -14.48
C ALA A 464 18.51 -37.65 -14.17
N PHE A 465 18.85 -37.17 -12.96
CA PHE A 465 18.66 -35.78 -12.56
C PHE A 465 19.48 -34.83 -13.43
N ILE A 466 20.79 -35.07 -13.56
CA ILE A 466 21.69 -34.25 -14.39
C ILE A 466 21.19 -34.20 -15.85
N LYS A 467 20.84 -35.37 -16.42
CA LYS A 467 20.30 -35.46 -17.78
C LYS A 467 19.04 -34.63 -17.99
N SER A 468 18.21 -34.45 -16.96
CA SER A 468 16.98 -33.68 -17.07
C SER A 468 17.15 -32.17 -16.90
N ILE A 469 18.20 -31.73 -16.18
CA ILE A 469 18.32 -30.33 -15.76
C ILE A 469 19.45 -29.56 -16.46
N TRP A 470 20.45 -30.25 -17.03
CA TRP A 470 21.64 -29.60 -17.62
C TRP A 470 21.29 -28.55 -18.69
N LEU A 471 20.32 -28.83 -19.57
CA LEU A 471 19.93 -27.91 -20.64
C LEU A 471 19.24 -26.65 -20.07
N PRO A 472 18.22 -26.77 -19.18
CA PRO A 472 17.71 -25.63 -18.43
C PRO A 472 18.79 -24.82 -17.69
N THR A 473 19.77 -25.48 -17.06
CA THR A 473 20.87 -24.81 -16.37
C THR A 473 21.73 -23.99 -17.34
N LEU A 474 22.10 -24.57 -18.49
CA LEU A 474 22.89 -23.90 -19.51
C LEU A 474 22.16 -22.68 -20.08
N ILE A 475 20.88 -22.84 -20.41
CA ILE A 475 20.04 -21.73 -20.92
C ILE A 475 19.94 -20.62 -19.87
N ALA A 476 19.72 -20.98 -18.60
CA ALA A 476 19.62 -20.01 -17.52
C ALA A 476 20.94 -19.25 -17.32
N LEU A 477 22.08 -19.94 -17.38
CA LEU A 477 23.40 -19.33 -17.26
C LEU A 477 23.66 -18.34 -18.40
N VAL A 478 23.41 -18.74 -19.65
CA VAL A 478 23.59 -17.87 -20.81
C VAL A 478 22.65 -16.66 -20.73
N ALA A 479 21.38 -16.87 -20.39
CA ALA A 479 20.41 -15.80 -20.26
C ALA A 479 20.74 -14.83 -19.11
N SER A 480 21.17 -15.33 -17.94
CA SER A 480 21.53 -14.47 -16.81
C SER A 480 22.82 -13.69 -17.03
N LEU A 481 23.80 -14.29 -17.72
CA LEU A 481 25.01 -13.59 -18.15
C LEU A 481 24.68 -12.51 -19.18
N SER A 482 23.79 -12.81 -20.13
CA SER A 482 23.28 -11.85 -21.11
C SER A 482 22.61 -10.66 -20.42
N ILE A 483 21.73 -10.92 -19.43
CA ILE A 483 21.09 -9.87 -18.63
C ILE A 483 22.12 -9.08 -17.81
N SER A 484 23.09 -9.75 -17.19
CA SER A 484 24.09 -9.08 -16.35
C SER A 484 25.01 -8.16 -17.18
N ILE A 485 25.48 -8.64 -18.34
CA ILE A 485 26.44 -7.95 -19.20
C ILE A 485 25.73 -6.90 -20.05
N TRP A 486 24.72 -7.28 -20.84
CA TRP A 486 24.05 -6.36 -21.75
C TRP A 486 22.97 -5.50 -21.07
N GLY A 487 22.46 -5.94 -19.92
CA GLY A 487 21.62 -5.10 -19.05
C GLY A 487 22.43 -4.14 -18.18
N ASP A 488 23.77 -4.19 -18.23
CA ASP A 488 24.68 -3.29 -17.51
C ASP A 488 24.38 -3.24 -15.99
N ILE A 489 24.26 -4.40 -15.35
CA ILE A 489 23.97 -4.48 -13.91
C ILE A 489 25.26 -4.18 -13.12
N ASN A 490 25.38 -2.95 -12.60
CA ASN A 490 26.61 -2.44 -11.97
C ASN A 490 26.37 -1.73 -10.62
N TYR A 491 25.42 -2.23 -9.82
CA TYR A 491 25.04 -1.64 -8.53
C TYR A 491 26.12 -1.85 -7.45
N ASN A 492 27.00 -0.86 -7.28
CA ASN A 492 28.16 -0.92 -6.39
C ASN A 492 27.98 -0.19 -5.04
N LYS A 493 26.79 0.38 -4.75
CA LYS A 493 26.50 1.20 -3.55
C LYS A 493 26.96 0.55 -2.23
N TYR A 494 26.80 -0.77 -2.10
CA TYR A 494 27.17 -1.52 -0.88
C TYR A 494 28.37 -2.47 -1.08
N GLY A 495 29.20 -2.21 -2.09
CA GLY A 495 30.43 -2.95 -2.37
C GLY A 495 30.26 -4.20 -3.24
N VAL A 496 31.41 -4.79 -3.60
CA VAL A 496 31.50 -5.90 -4.58
C VAL A 496 30.80 -7.18 -4.14
N GLY A 497 30.76 -7.47 -2.84
CA GLY A 497 30.07 -8.65 -2.30
C GLY A 497 28.55 -8.59 -2.51
N TYR A 498 27.97 -7.39 -2.34
CA TYR A 498 26.53 -7.19 -2.58
C TYR A 498 26.20 -7.24 -4.07
N LEU A 499 27.07 -6.65 -4.92
CA LEU A 499 26.95 -6.78 -6.37
C LEU A 499 27.01 -8.25 -6.84
N ALA A 500 27.95 -9.03 -6.30
CA ALA A 500 28.04 -10.46 -6.59
C ALA A 500 26.76 -11.21 -6.16
N ALA A 501 26.20 -10.88 -4.99
CA ALA A 501 24.93 -11.44 -4.53
C ALA A 501 23.77 -11.09 -5.49
N ILE A 502 23.73 -9.88 -6.06
CA ILE A 502 22.74 -9.49 -7.08
C ILE A 502 22.87 -10.38 -8.31
N HIS A 503 24.08 -10.55 -8.88
CA HIS A 503 24.27 -11.39 -10.07
C HIS A 503 23.93 -12.86 -9.81
N LEU A 504 24.30 -13.40 -8.64
CA LEU A 504 23.92 -14.75 -8.24
C LEU A 504 22.39 -14.90 -8.13
N SER A 505 21.72 -13.93 -7.53
CA SER A 505 20.26 -13.92 -7.42
C SER A 505 19.57 -13.74 -8.79
N ILE A 506 20.15 -12.98 -9.73
CA ILE A 506 19.66 -12.89 -11.11
C ILE A 506 19.76 -14.26 -11.79
N PHE A 507 20.91 -14.94 -11.69
CA PHE A 507 21.06 -16.30 -12.20
C PHE A 507 20.02 -17.24 -11.60
N ALA A 508 19.87 -17.25 -10.28
CA ALA A 508 18.91 -18.12 -9.60
C ALA A 508 17.45 -17.82 -10.00
N SER A 509 17.09 -16.55 -10.17
CA SER A 509 15.75 -16.13 -10.58
C SER A 509 15.45 -16.55 -12.03
N VAL A 510 16.38 -16.30 -12.96
CA VAL A 510 16.29 -16.76 -14.34
C VAL A 510 16.21 -18.29 -14.39
N TYR A 511 17.00 -18.97 -13.57
CA TYR A 511 16.99 -20.43 -13.50
C TYR A 511 15.66 -20.97 -12.98
N ALA A 512 15.05 -20.33 -11.98
CA ALA A 512 13.71 -20.68 -11.51
C ALA A 512 12.67 -20.56 -12.64
N VAL A 513 12.74 -19.50 -13.45
CA VAL A 513 11.87 -19.31 -14.62
C VAL A 513 12.11 -20.41 -15.67
N VAL A 514 13.34 -20.55 -16.15
CA VAL A 514 13.69 -21.47 -17.24
C VAL A 514 13.43 -22.92 -16.84
N ALA A 515 13.87 -23.35 -15.65
CA ALA A 515 13.72 -24.73 -15.22
C ALA A 515 12.26 -25.13 -15.03
N ASN A 516 11.41 -24.26 -14.45
CA ASN A 516 9.99 -24.56 -14.28
C ASN A 516 9.22 -24.49 -15.60
N ALA A 517 9.57 -23.57 -16.51
CA ALA A 517 9.00 -23.52 -17.85
C ALA A 517 9.33 -24.78 -18.66
N PHE A 518 10.59 -25.24 -18.63
CA PHE A 518 10.99 -26.50 -19.26
C PHE A 518 10.26 -27.70 -18.66
N TYR A 519 10.10 -27.74 -17.33
CA TYR A 519 9.44 -28.84 -16.64
C TYR A 519 7.97 -29.01 -17.05
N ILE A 520 7.30 -27.93 -17.46
CA ILE A 520 5.93 -27.99 -18.02
C ILE A 520 5.90 -28.90 -19.26
N PHE A 521 6.88 -28.80 -20.14
CA PHE A 521 6.93 -29.58 -21.38
C PHE A 521 7.61 -30.93 -21.21
N THR A 522 8.71 -30.99 -20.47
CA THR A 522 9.51 -32.22 -20.31
C THR A 522 8.97 -33.14 -19.20
N GLY A 523 8.67 -32.58 -18.03
CA GLY A 523 8.25 -33.33 -16.83
C GLY A 523 6.77 -33.73 -16.85
N ILE A 524 5.88 -32.78 -17.10
CA ILE A 524 4.42 -33.01 -17.11
C ILE A 524 3.82 -33.18 -18.51
N LYS A 525 4.65 -33.21 -19.55
CA LYS A 525 4.27 -33.47 -20.96
C LYS A 525 3.19 -32.52 -21.49
N GLY A 526 3.33 -31.22 -21.19
CA GLY A 526 2.42 -30.17 -21.68
C GLY A 526 1.03 -30.17 -21.06
N LYS A 527 0.77 -30.95 -20.00
CA LYS A 527 -0.56 -31.04 -19.37
C LYS A 527 -0.83 -29.81 -18.49
N MET A 528 -1.28 -28.72 -19.11
CA MET A 528 -1.46 -27.41 -18.46
C MET A 528 -2.28 -27.45 -17.17
N ILE A 529 -3.35 -28.24 -17.09
CA ILE A 529 -4.16 -28.36 -15.85
C ILE A 529 -3.37 -28.92 -14.64
N LYS A 530 -2.23 -29.59 -14.87
CA LYS A 530 -1.32 -30.09 -13.82
C LYS A 530 -0.14 -29.14 -13.57
N ALA A 531 0.00 -28.09 -14.37
CA ALA A 531 1.14 -27.17 -14.36
C ALA A 531 1.06 -26.07 -13.30
N GLY A 532 -0.03 -25.98 -12.53
CA GLY A 532 -0.26 -24.85 -11.60
C GLY A 532 0.92 -24.52 -10.68
N ALA A 533 1.59 -25.54 -10.11
CA ALA A 533 2.78 -25.32 -9.28
C ALA A 533 3.98 -24.79 -10.09
N SER A 534 4.26 -25.34 -11.27
CA SER A 534 5.34 -24.88 -12.14
C SER A 534 5.08 -23.46 -12.64
N ILE A 535 3.84 -23.13 -13.00
CA ILE A 535 3.43 -21.78 -13.40
C ILE A 535 3.60 -20.80 -12.23
N ALA A 536 3.19 -21.18 -11.01
CA ALA A 536 3.37 -20.35 -9.83
C ALA A 536 4.85 -20.04 -9.58
N HIS A 537 5.72 -21.04 -9.75
CA HIS A 537 7.17 -20.90 -9.60
C HIS A 537 7.81 -20.06 -10.73
N VAL A 538 7.33 -20.17 -11.97
CA VAL A 538 7.74 -19.27 -13.08
C VAL A 538 7.40 -17.83 -12.71
N GLY A 539 6.18 -17.58 -12.24
CA GLY A 539 5.77 -16.25 -11.79
C GLY A 539 6.64 -15.72 -10.65
N PHE A 540 6.92 -16.53 -9.64
CA PHE A 540 7.81 -16.16 -8.54
C PHE A 540 9.23 -15.82 -9.02
N GLY A 541 9.79 -16.60 -9.95
CA GLY A 541 11.10 -16.30 -10.55
C GLY A 541 11.12 -15.00 -11.34
N LEU A 542 10.05 -14.68 -12.08
CA LEU A 542 9.89 -13.39 -12.77
C LEU A 542 9.75 -12.23 -11.79
N THR A 543 9.00 -12.40 -10.69
CA THR A 543 8.88 -11.41 -9.62
C THR A 543 10.24 -11.07 -9.01
N LEU A 544 11.04 -12.09 -8.64
CA LEU A 544 12.40 -11.86 -8.13
C LEU A 544 13.30 -11.18 -9.16
N LEU A 545 13.25 -11.62 -10.43
CA LEU A 545 14.04 -11.02 -11.50
C LEU A 545 13.69 -9.55 -11.73
N GLY A 546 12.39 -9.22 -11.75
CA GLY A 546 11.89 -7.86 -11.88
C GLY A 546 12.35 -6.96 -10.73
N ILE A 547 12.27 -7.45 -9.49
CA ILE A 547 12.78 -6.73 -8.31
C ILE A 547 14.28 -6.47 -8.44
N LEU A 548 15.08 -7.49 -8.78
CA LEU A 548 16.53 -7.37 -8.86
C LEU A 548 16.96 -6.37 -9.94
N ILE A 549 16.37 -6.43 -11.14
CA ILE A 549 16.71 -5.51 -12.24
C ILE A 549 16.22 -4.10 -11.90
N SER A 550 14.95 -3.96 -11.51
CA SER A 550 14.35 -2.64 -11.25
C SER A 550 15.02 -1.92 -10.09
N ALA A 551 15.34 -2.61 -9.00
CA ALA A 551 16.00 -2.00 -7.84
C ALA A 551 17.47 -1.68 -8.11
N SER A 552 18.22 -2.57 -8.77
CA SER A 552 19.65 -2.35 -9.05
C SER A 552 19.91 -1.31 -10.14
N LYS A 553 18.94 -1.07 -11.03
CA LYS A 553 19.06 -0.10 -12.13
C LYS A 553 18.17 1.14 -11.95
N LYS A 554 17.56 1.33 -10.78
CA LYS A 554 16.79 2.55 -10.47
C LYS A 554 17.71 3.76 -10.65
N GLU A 555 17.32 4.67 -11.54
CA GLU A 555 18.10 5.87 -11.88
C GLU A 555 17.34 7.10 -11.38
N VAL A 556 18.01 7.97 -10.62
CA VAL A 556 17.50 9.31 -10.32
C VAL A 556 17.65 10.17 -11.57
N LEU A 557 16.55 10.71 -12.09
CA LEU A 557 16.56 11.62 -13.22
C LEU A 557 16.68 13.08 -12.76
N SER A 558 16.04 13.42 -11.64
CA SER A 558 15.87 14.79 -11.11
C SER A 558 17.07 15.33 -10.33
N TRP A 559 18.31 15.07 -10.78
CA TRP A 559 19.48 15.73 -10.19
C TRP A 559 19.34 17.25 -10.27
N ASN A 560 19.65 17.93 -9.17
CA ASN A 560 19.46 19.38 -9.08
C ASN A 560 20.42 20.13 -10.03
N THR A 561 19.89 20.60 -11.14
CA THR A 561 20.58 21.43 -12.13
C THR A 561 20.17 22.89 -12.07
N SER A 562 19.07 23.22 -11.36
CA SER A 562 18.55 24.59 -11.25
C SER A 562 19.32 25.43 -10.24
N GLY A 563 20.11 24.81 -9.36
CA GLY A 563 20.86 25.50 -8.31
C GLY A 563 19.98 25.97 -7.13
N ILE A 564 18.68 25.72 -7.18
CA ILE A 564 17.72 26.04 -6.12
C ILE A 564 17.58 24.81 -5.23
N MET A 565 18.17 24.85 -4.04
CA MET A 565 18.11 23.75 -3.07
C MET A 565 16.96 23.96 -2.08
N VAL A 566 16.20 22.89 -1.82
CA VAL A 566 15.16 22.88 -0.79
C VAL A 566 15.72 22.29 0.51
N ASN A 567 15.50 22.99 1.61
CA ASN A 567 15.75 22.44 2.93
C ASN A 567 14.53 21.65 3.41
N PHE A 568 14.65 20.33 3.45
CA PHE A 568 13.59 19.43 3.93
C PHE A 568 13.55 19.29 5.46
N GLY A 569 14.46 19.94 6.18
CA GLY A 569 14.58 19.84 7.65
C GLY A 569 15.50 18.70 8.09
N GLU A 570 16.02 18.81 9.31
CA GLU A 570 17.03 17.88 9.88
C GLU A 570 16.52 16.45 10.07
N GLN A 571 15.21 16.24 10.07
CA GLN A 571 14.59 14.92 10.23
C GLN A 571 14.23 14.24 8.90
N SER A 572 14.38 14.94 7.77
CA SER A 572 14.04 14.38 6.46
C SER A 572 15.14 13.46 5.94
N GLN A 573 14.73 12.31 5.41
CA GLN A 573 15.60 11.37 4.71
C GLN A 573 15.75 11.71 3.21
N GLU A 574 15.13 12.80 2.74
CA GLU A 574 15.26 13.23 1.35
C GLU A 574 16.63 13.87 1.08
N ASN A 575 17.28 13.41 0.01
CA ASN A 575 18.51 14.00 -0.47
C ASN A 575 18.20 15.25 -1.32
N PRO A 576 18.58 16.48 -0.91
CA PRO A 576 18.29 17.70 -1.66
C PRO A 576 18.88 17.70 -3.08
N ALA A 577 19.99 16.99 -3.30
CA ALA A 577 20.64 16.92 -4.61
C ALA A 577 19.85 16.09 -5.63
N GLU A 578 19.00 15.16 -5.18
CA GLU A 578 18.16 14.32 -6.03
C GLU A 578 16.82 14.98 -6.38
N ASN A 579 16.60 16.20 -5.91
CA ASN A 579 15.37 16.95 -6.07
C ASN A 579 15.60 18.14 -7.02
N LEU A 580 14.76 18.26 -8.06
CA LEU A 580 14.84 19.34 -9.03
C LEU A 580 13.73 20.35 -8.80
N THR A 581 14.11 21.61 -8.58
CA THR A 581 13.16 22.73 -8.53
C THR A 581 12.95 23.31 -9.93
N LEU A 582 11.69 23.32 -10.36
CA LEU A 582 11.23 23.85 -11.65
C LEU A 582 10.52 25.18 -11.45
N VAL A 583 11.01 26.23 -12.09
CA VAL A 583 10.30 27.52 -12.20
C VAL A 583 9.28 27.43 -13.33
N LYS A 584 8.06 27.92 -13.09
CA LYS A 584 6.97 27.85 -14.05
C LYS A 584 7.35 28.50 -15.38
N GLY A 585 7.08 27.79 -16.48
CA GLY A 585 7.38 28.22 -17.85
C GLY A 585 8.85 28.14 -18.26
N VAL A 586 9.77 27.82 -17.34
CA VAL A 586 11.20 27.68 -17.64
C VAL A 586 11.52 26.23 -17.95
N ALA A 587 12.18 25.99 -19.09
CA ALA A 587 12.69 24.68 -19.44
C ALA A 587 14.00 24.41 -18.69
N THR A 588 13.98 23.45 -17.78
CA THR A 588 15.12 23.08 -16.93
C THR A 588 15.72 21.76 -17.40
N ASP A 589 17.05 21.66 -17.36
CA ASP A 589 17.77 20.44 -17.71
C ASP A 589 17.50 19.32 -16.69
N MET A 590 17.05 18.16 -17.14
CA MET A 590 16.94 16.93 -16.34
C MET A 590 17.61 15.76 -17.06
N GLY A 591 18.88 15.93 -17.40
CA GLY A 591 19.72 14.91 -18.05
C GLY A 591 19.29 14.65 -19.49
N LYS A 592 18.50 13.59 -19.71
CA LYS A 592 18.00 13.19 -21.04
C LYS A 592 16.83 14.07 -21.52
N TYR A 593 16.25 14.85 -20.61
CA TYR A 593 15.04 15.63 -20.83
C TYR A 593 15.29 17.13 -20.59
N MET A 594 14.56 17.98 -21.32
CA MET A 594 14.21 19.32 -20.87
C MET A 594 12.83 19.24 -20.23
N VAL A 595 12.73 19.65 -18.97
CA VAL A 595 11.50 19.52 -18.18
C VAL A 595 10.96 20.91 -17.86
N THR A 596 9.66 21.11 -18.10
CA THR A 596 9.00 22.40 -17.90
C THR A 596 7.78 22.22 -17.00
N TYR A 597 7.74 22.96 -15.91
CA TYR A 597 6.51 23.14 -15.14
C TYR A 597 5.60 24.12 -15.90
N GLN A 598 4.58 23.62 -16.59
CA GLN A 598 3.71 24.45 -17.44
C GLN A 598 2.67 25.22 -16.63
N GLY A 599 2.29 24.68 -15.48
CA GLY A 599 1.30 25.23 -14.59
C GLY A 599 0.57 24.14 -13.83
N ASP A 600 -0.42 24.56 -13.08
CA ASP A 600 -1.10 23.77 -12.07
C ASP A 600 -2.60 24.05 -12.10
N SER A 601 -3.37 23.09 -11.63
CA SER A 601 -4.81 23.22 -11.49
C SER A 601 -5.25 22.69 -10.13
N THR A 602 -6.15 23.42 -9.48
CA THR A 602 -6.88 22.95 -8.31
C THR A 602 -8.35 22.80 -8.70
N HIS A 603 -9.03 21.85 -8.07
CA HIS A 603 -10.49 21.77 -8.17
C HIS A 603 -11.09 22.31 -6.87
N PRO A 604 -12.14 23.16 -6.89
CA PRO A 604 -12.72 23.70 -5.66
C PRO A 604 -13.20 22.64 -4.66
N SER A 605 -13.47 21.42 -5.15
CA SER A 605 -13.93 20.27 -4.37
C SER A 605 -12.90 19.15 -4.20
N ASP A 606 -11.65 19.35 -4.63
CA ASP A 606 -10.57 18.39 -4.45
C ASP A 606 -9.42 19.10 -3.73
N PRO A 607 -9.01 18.66 -2.53
CA PRO A 607 -7.87 19.28 -1.84
C PRO A 607 -6.55 19.11 -2.59
N LYS A 608 -6.50 18.26 -3.62
CA LYS A 608 -5.32 18.04 -4.46
C LYS A 608 -5.08 19.18 -5.44
N GLN A 609 -3.81 19.57 -5.54
CA GLN A 609 -3.28 20.41 -6.59
C GLN A 609 -2.56 19.52 -7.60
N TYR A 610 -2.95 19.60 -8.88
CA TYR A 610 -2.37 18.82 -9.96
C TYR A 610 -1.34 19.66 -10.71
N PHE A 611 -0.14 19.11 -10.94
CA PHE A 611 0.98 19.83 -11.54
C PHE A 611 1.26 19.30 -12.95
N LYS A 612 1.16 20.17 -13.95
CA LYS A 612 1.44 19.81 -15.34
C LYS A 612 2.94 19.91 -15.62
N ILE A 613 3.62 18.76 -15.61
CA ILE A 613 5.06 18.65 -15.84
C ILE A 613 5.32 18.06 -17.22
N HIS A 614 5.88 18.85 -18.13
CA HIS A 614 6.17 18.41 -19.50
C HIS A 614 7.63 17.99 -19.64
N PHE A 615 7.85 16.78 -20.14
CA PHE A 615 9.15 16.19 -20.45
C PHE A 615 9.36 16.18 -21.96
N LYS A 616 10.37 16.92 -22.45
CA LYS A 616 10.80 16.90 -23.86
C LYS A 616 12.16 16.21 -23.97
N TYR A 617 12.32 15.26 -24.89
CA TYR A 617 13.64 14.67 -25.14
C TYR A 617 14.59 15.73 -25.73
N LYS A 618 15.86 15.75 -25.31
CA LYS A 618 16.85 16.67 -25.90
C LYS A 618 17.19 16.31 -27.35
N ASN A 619 17.17 15.02 -27.68
CA ASN A 619 17.64 14.48 -28.96
C ASN A 619 16.50 14.13 -29.92
N LYS A 620 15.23 14.37 -29.54
CA LYS A 620 14.04 14.04 -30.32
C LYS A 620 12.99 15.11 -30.10
N ASP A 621 12.13 15.35 -31.09
CA ASP A 621 11.02 16.29 -30.92
C ASP A 621 9.79 15.67 -30.20
N GLU A 622 9.95 14.45 -29.70
CA GLU A 622 8.95 13.76 -28.89
C GLU A 622 9.01 14.21 -27.42
N GLY A 623 7.88 14.13 -26.75
CA GLY A 623 7.76 14.41 -25.32
C GLY A 623 6.51 13.76 -24.72
N PHE A 624 6.40 13.81 -23.40
CA PHE A 624 5.23 13.38 -22.67
C PHE A 624 4.97 14.33 -21.51
N THR A 625 3.75 14.31 -20.97
CA THR A 625 3.36 15.15 -19.85
C THR A 625 2.87 14.27 -18.72
N LEU A 626 3.32 14.57 -17.52
CA LEU A 626 2.87 13.95 -16.27
C LEU A 626 2.07 14.97 -15.45
N TYR A 627 1.16 14.46 -14.63
CA TYR A 627 0.25 15.20 -13.77
C TYR A 627 0.32 14.69 -12.32
N PRO A 628 1.51 14.67 -11.67
CA PRO A 628 1.56 14.35 -10.25
C PRO A 628 0.72 15.34 -9.46
N ASP A 629 0.15 14.88 -8.35
CA ASP A 629 -0.67 15.72 -7.48
C ASP A 629 -0.11 15.79 -6.07
N ALA A 630 -0.39 16.89 -5.38
CA ALA A 630 0.02 17.07 -3.99
C ALA A 630 -1.00 17.90 -3.21
N PHE A 631 -1.01 17.70 -1.89
CA PHE A 631 -1.87 18.40 -0.96
C PHE A 631 -1.22 18.46 0.43
N VAL A 632 -1.71 19.35 1.29
CA VAL A 632 -1.27 19.46 2.68
C VAL A 632 -2.25 18.71 3.57
N ASN A 633 -1.76 17.80 4.40
CA ASN A 633 -2.63 17.05 5.30
C ASN A 633 -2.94 17.85 6.57
N PHE A 634 -4.19 18.26 6.75
CA PHE A 634 -4.63 18.94 7.98
C PHE A 634 -4.94 17.96 9.13
N LYS A 635 -5.05 16.64 8.87
CA LYS A 635 -5.23 15.61 9.90
C LYS A 635 -3.85 15.11 10.35
N GLY A 636 -3.27 15.75 11.38
CA GLY A 636 -2.09 15.21 12.09
C GLY A 636 -0.79 16.02 12.05
N ASN A 637 -0.79 17.27 11.54
CA ASN A 637 0.41 18.12 11.44
C ASN A 637 1.55 17.53 10.58
N GLU A 638 1.23 16.73 9.58
CA GLU A 638 2.22 16.19 8.63
C GLU A 638 2.22 17.00 7.34
N GLY A 639 3.40 17.18 6.75
CA GLY A 639 3.67 18.11 5.66
C GLY A 639 2.95 17.80 4.33
N ILE A 640 3.66 18.03 3.22
CA ILE A 640 3.10 17.80 1.89
C ILE A 640 2.98 16.29 1.65
N MET A 641 1.79 15.85 1.27
CA MET A 641 1.55 14.51 0.73
C MET A 641 1.39 14.62 -0.78
N ALA A 642 1.97 13.69 -1.54
CA ALA A 642 1.92 13.72 -2.99
C ALA A 642 1.61 12.33 -3.56
N ASN A 643 0.76 12.30 -4.58
CA ASN A 643 0.61 11.12 -5.42
C ASN A 643 1.53 11.27 -6.64
N PRO A 644 2.30 10.22 -6.98
CA PRO A 644 3.09 10.21 -8.19
C PRO A 644 2.22 10.13 -9.45
N ASP A 645 2.81 10.51 -10.58
CA ASP A 645 2.35 10.11 -11.90
C ASP A 645 3.50 9.46 -12.67
N SER A 646 3.17 8.51 -13.55
CA SER A 646 4.14 7.67 -14.22
C SER A 646 3.85 7.51 -15.71
N LYS A 647 4.90 7.69 -16.54
CA LYS A 647 4.86 7.29 -17.94
C LYS A 647 5.35 5.85 -18.08
N HIS A 648 4.43 4.96 -18.42
CA HIS A 648 4.75 3.56 -18.66
C HIS A 648 5.29 3.31 -20.07
N TYR A 649 6.39 2.57 -20.16
CA TYR A 649 6.90 1.99 -21.41
C TYR A 649 7.05 0.48 -21.24
N LEU A 650 7.22 -0.24 -22.35
CA LEU A 650 7.41 -1.70 -22.29
C LEU A 650 8.63 -2.12 -21.43
N HIS A 651 9.71 -1.35 -21.51
CA HIS A 651 11.01 -1.70 -20.90
C HIS A 651 11.38 -0.85 -19.67
N LYS A 652 10.59 0.18 -19.33
CA LYS A 652 10.87 1.08 -18.20
C LYS A 652 9.67 1.95 -17.87
N ASP A 653 9.65 2.49 -16.67
CA ASP A 653 8.72 3.55 -16.28
C ASP A 653 9.49 4.81 -15.90
N VAL A 654 8.93 5.98 -16.22
CA VAL A 654 9.40 7.28 -15.70
C VAL A 654 8.37 7.76 -14.68
N PHE A 655 8.78 7.75 -13.42
CA PHE A 655 7.95 8.04 -12.25
C PHE A 655 8.30 9.42 -11.71
N THR A 656 7.33 10.25 -11.38
CA THR A 656 7.55 11.62 -10.87
C THR A 656 6.56 11.97 -9.77
N TYR A 657 7.02 12.59 -8.69
CA TYR A 657 6.17 13.09 -7.61
C TYR A 657 6.71 14.42 -7.06
N ILE A 658 5.82 15.18 -6.42
CA ILE A 658 6.16 16.47 -5.82
C ILE A 658 6.73 16.25 -4.42
N THR A 659 7.88 16.85 -4.14
CA THR A 659 8.54 16.74 -2.82
C THR A 659 8.43 18.02 -2.00
N SER A 660 8.23 19.17 -2.65
CA SER A 660 8.02 20.43 -1.94
C SER A 660 7.24 21.43 -2.76
N LEU A 661 6.42 22.22 -2.05
CA LEU A 661 5.62 23.32 -2.55
C LEU A 661 6.05 24.62 -1.85
N PRO A 662 6.07 25.75 -2.56
CA PRO A 662 6.32 27.05 -1.95
C PRO A 662 5.24 27.37 -0.91
N ASN A 663 5.66 27.74 0.31
CA ASN A 663 4.74 28.16 1.36
C ASN A 663 4.22 29.57 1.06
N LYS A 664 2.98 29.66 0.54
CA LYS A 664 2.33 30.92 0.15
C LYS A 664 2.13 31.89 1.34
N GLU A 665 2.01 31.40 2.57
CA GLU A 665 1.85 32.26 3.75
C GLU A 665 3.18 32.86 4.24
N LYS A 666 4.28 32.11 4.13
CA LYS A 666 5.63 32.61 4.42
C LYS A 666 6.19 33.50 3.30
N ASN A 667 5.74 33.31 2.06
CA ASN A 667 6.12 34.11 0.89
C ASN A 667 5.23 35.35 0.69
N ARG A 668 4.76 35.99 1.76
CA ARG A 668 4.10 37.31 1.64
C ARG A 668 5.12 38.32 1.14
N ASP A 669 4.73 39.05 0.11
CA ASP A 669 5.60 40.05 -0.51
C ASP A 669 5.79 41.26 0.41
N THR A 670 6.89 41.28 1.16
CA THR A 670 7.30 42.41 2.00
C THR A 670 8.24 43.38 1.28
N SER A 671 8.59 43.09 0.03
CA SER A 671 9.56 43.87 -0.73
C SER A 671 8.90 45.09 -1.40
N SER A 672 9.64 46.21 -1.45
CA SER A 672 9.22 47.46 -2.08
C SER A 672 10.03 47.74 -3.35
N PHE A 673 9.47 48.54 -4.25
CA PHE A 673 10.19 49.02 -5.43
C PHE A 673 11.30 49.99 -5.02
N LYS A 674 12.50 49.79 -5.57
CA LYS A 674 13.60 50.74 -5.55
C LYS A 674 13.64 51.46 -6.90
N ASP A 675 13.69 52.78 -6.85
CA ASP A 675 13.62 53.62 -8.03
C ASP A 675 15.02 53.93 -8.56
N HIS A 676 15.23 53.73 -9.85
CA HIS A 676 16.48 53.96 -10.56
C HIS A 676 16.24 54.88 -11.74
N LYS A 677 16.93 56.03 -11.77
CA LYS A 677 16.99 56.90 -12.95
C LYS A 677 17.98 56.33 -13.96
N LEU A 678 17.56 56.17 -15.22
CA LEU A 678 18.34 55.52 -16.26
C LEU A 678 18.21 56.22 -17.61
N GLN A 679 19.31 56.25 -18.35
CA GLN A 679 19.38 56.57 -19.78
C GLN A 679 19.66 55.29 -20.59
N PRO A 680 19.29 55.24 -21.89
CA PRO A 680 19.65 54.11 -22.74
C PRO A 680 21.16 53.83 -22.71
N GLY A 681 21.54 52.59 -22.39
CA GLY A 681 22.91 52.14 -22.15
C GLY A 681 23.27 51.97 -20.66
N ASP A 682 22.51 52.57 -19.74
CA ASP A 682 22.77 52.47 -18.31
C ASP A 682 22.44 51.10 -17.73
N THR A 683 23.16 50.74 -16.67
CA THR A 683 23.09 49.43 -16.02
C THR A 683 22.58 49.54 -14.59
N VAL A 684 21.66 48.64 -14.20
CA VAL A 684 21.21 48.44 -12.81
C VAL A 684 21.59 47.06 -12.34
N PHE A 685 22.19 46.98 -11.15
CA PHE A 685 22.52 45.72 -10.50
C PHE A 685 21.38 45.24 -9.60
N TYR A 686 21.17 43.94 -9.58
CA TYR A 686 20.26 43.24 -8.67
C TYR A 686 20.97 42.02 -8.07
N SER A 687 20.35 41.32 -7.13
CA SER A 687 21.03 40.27 -6.35
C SER A 687 21.60 39.11 -7.19
N GLN A 688 21.02 38.83 -8.36
CA GLN A 688 21.41 37.72 -9.24
C GLN A 688 22.01 38.15 -10.58
N GLY A 689 22.34 39.43 -10.77
CA GLY A 689 22.90 39.89 -12.04
C GLY A 689 22.83 41.40 -12.25
N PHE A 690 22.74 41.82 -13.51
CA PHE A 690 22.51 43.20 -13.90
C PHE A 690 21.55 43.31 -15.09
N MET A 691 20.93 44.47 -15.26
CA MET A 691 20.06 44.77 -16.40
C MET A 691 20.49 46.05 -17.07
N VAL A 692 20.40 46.09 -18.40
CA VAL A 692 20.74 47.25 -19.22
C VAL A 692 19.48 47.79 -19.85
N LEU A 693 19.27 49.11 -19.79
CA LEU A 693 18.20 49.77 -20.53
C LEU A 693 18.63 49.92 -22.00
N ASP A 694 18.02 49.17 -22.91
CA ASP A 694 18.42 49.21 -24.32
C ASP A 694 17.86 50.45 -25.03
N LYS A 695 16.57 50.71 -24.84
CA LYS A 695 15.86 51.84 -25.46
C LYS A 695 14.51 52.11 -24.80
N VAL A 696 13.96 53.28 -25.08
CA VAL A 696 12.59 53.66 -24.70
C VAL A 696 11.79 53.94 -25.97
N GLY A 697 10.78 53.11 -26.25
CA GLY A 697 9.90 53.26 -27.40
C GLY A 697 8.58 53.94 -27.06
N ARG A 698 7.92 54.51 -28.08
CA ARG A 698 6.59 55.14 -27.99
C ARG A 698 5.58 54.37 -28.85
N ASN A 699 4.33 54.36 -28.41
CA ASN A 699 3.18 53.69 -29.05
C ASN A 699 3.40 52.20 -29.32
N ILE A 700 4.04 51.50 -28.39
CA ILE A 700 4.19 50.04 -28.45
C ILE A 700 2.94 49.39 -27.85
N THR A 701 2.34 48.44 -28.57
CA THR A 701 1.10 47.77 -28.17
C THR A 701 1.35 46.29 -27.86
N ARG A 702 0.86 45.80 -26.70
CA ARG A 702 0.80 44.36 -26.36
C ARG A 702 -0.63 43.82 -26.52
N LYS A 703 -0.77 42.61 -27.06
CA LYS A 703 -2.08 41.97 -27.36
C LYS A 703 -3.07 41.84 -26.19
N ASN A 704 -2.61 41.86 -24.94
CA ASN A 704 -3.41 41.56 -23.75
C ASN A 704 -3.69 42.77 -22.86
N ILE A 705 -3.56 43.99 -23.39
CA ILE A 705 -3.84 45.23 -22.65
C ILE A 705 -4.93 46.02 -23.38
N PRO A 706 -6.02 46.42 -22.70
CA PRO A 706 -7.04 47.26 -23.31
C PRO A 706 -6.55 48.71 -23.42
N TYR A 707 -6.38 49.17 -24.67
CA TYR A 707 -5.98 50.55 -24.98
C TYR A 707 -7.19 51.37 -25.47
N GLU A 708 -7.23 52.65 -25.12
CA GLU A 708 -8.16 53.65 -25.67
C GLU A 708 -7.49 54.44 -26.80
N ALA A 709 -8.28 55.02 -27.71
CA ALA A 709 -7.77 55.77 -28.86
C ALA A 709 -6.96 57.03 -28.47
N THR A 710 -7.09 57.50 -27.23
CA THR A 710 -6.39 58.66 -26.66
C THR A 710 -5.15 58.28 -25.84
N ASP A 711 -4.82 57.00 -25.72
CA ASP A 711 -3.69 56.53 -24.91
C ASP A 711 -2.35 56.81 -25.60
N SER A 712 -1.40 57.37 -24.85
CA SER A 712 0.02 57.41 -25.25
C SER A 712 0.80 56.37 -24.44
N VAL A 713 1.40 55.40 -25.12
CA VAL A 713 2.10 54.28 -24.46
C VAL A 713 3.60 54.44 -24.62
N PHE A 714 4.35 54.34 -23.53
CA PHE A 714 5.81 54.31 -23.53
C PHE A 714 6.27 52.95 -23.02
N ALA A 715 7.31 52.37 -23.61
CA ALA A 715 7.85 51.09 -23.17
C ALA A 715 9.37 51.17 -23.04
N ALA A 716 9.91 50.68 -21.93
CA ALA A 716 11.34 50.62 -21.69
C ALA A 716 11.82 49.19 -21.98
N SER A 717 12.55 48.98 -23.08
CA SER A 717 13.11 47.66 -23.41
C SER A 717 14.40 47.46 -22.63
N LEU A 718 14.47 46.39 -21.83
CA LEU A 718 15.63 46.02 -21.02
C LEU A 718 16.13 44.62 -21.35
N THR A 719 17.45 44.46 -21.33
CA THR A 719 18.12 43.16 -21.37
C THR A 719 18.72 42.84 -20.00
N ILE A 720 18.34 41.71 -19.41
CA ILE A 720 18.78 41.23 -18.09
C ILE A 720 19.81 40.11 -18.27
N TYR A 721 20.93 40.24 -17.59
CA TYR A 721 22.05 39.31 -17.57
C TYR A 721 22.16 38.68 -16.17
N ALA A 722 21.90 37.38 -16.08
CA ALA A 722 22.01 36.63 -14.85
C ALA A 722 23.44 36.10 -14.61
N LYS A 723 23.79 35.81 -13.35
CA LYS A 723 25.11 35.28 -12.94
C LYS A 723 25.48 33.95 -13.60
N ASP A 724 24.49 33.15 -13.99
CA ASP A 724 24.65 31.88 -14.71
C ASP A 724 24.88 32.06 -16.23
N SER A 725 25.07 33.30 -16.69
CA SER A 725 25.18 33.70 -18.10
C SER A 725 23.89 33.62 -18.93
N SER A 726 22.74 33.31 -18.31
CA SER A 726 21.43 33.37 -18.96
C SER A 726 21.03 34.82 -19.26
N LYS A 727 20.35 35.02 -20.40
CA LYS A 727 19.85 36.34 -20.83
C LYS A 727 18.33 36.35 -20.89
N TYR A 728 17.72 37.40 -20.37
CA TYR A 728 16.28 37.63 -20.39
C TYR A 728 15.96 39.03 -20.90
N THR A 729 14.73 39.26 -21.34
CA THR A 729 14.26 40.57 -21.79
C THR A 729 13.03 40.98 -21.00
N ALA A 730 12.90 42.27 -20.71
CA ALA A 730 11.70 42.83 -20.09
C ALA A 730 11.33 44.16 -20.76
N GLU A 731 10.04 44.44 -20.83
CA GLU A 731 9.51 45.65 -21.43
C GLU A 731 8.33 46.21 -20.61
N PRO A 732 8.61 46.79 -19.42
CA PRO A 732 7.61 47.53 -18.66
C PRO A 732 7.11 48.75 -19.44
N MET A 733 5.82 49.03 -19.32
CA MET A 733 5.14 50.10 -20.03
C MET A 733 4.57 51.17 -19.10
N LEU A 734 4.38 52.35 -19.65
CA LEU A 734 3.71 53.48 -19.02
C LEU A 734 2.64 53.98 -19.98
N ILE A 735 1.37 53.85 -19.57
CA ILE A 735 0.22 54.31 -20.37
C ILE A 735 -0.24 55.65 -19.81
N LEU A 736 -0.31 56.66 -20.66
CA LEU A 736 -0.89 57.96 -20.35
C LEU A 736 -2.29 58.04 -20.94
N ARG A 737 -3.31 58.12 -20.07
CA ARG A 737 -4.72 58.28 -20.45
C ARG A 737 -5.22 59.61 -19.91
N GLY A 738 -5.25 60.63 -20.78
CA GLY A 738 -5.52 62.00 -20.34
C GLY A 738 -4.49 62.47 -19.31
N ASN A 739 -4.93 62.75 -18.08
CA ASN A 739 -4.05 63.17 -16.98
C ASN A 739 -3.63 62.01 -16.05
N ASN A 740 -4.08 60.77 -16.33
CA ASN A 740 -3.79 59.60 -15.52
C ASN A 740 -2.58 58.85 -16.06
N ILE A 741 -1.63 58.54 -15.17
CA ILE A 741 -0.44 57.75 -15.46
C ILE A 741 -0.67 56.33 -14.94
N MET A 742 -0.66 55.35 -15.84
CA MET A 742 -0.88 53.94 -15.53
C MET A 742 0.38 53.12 -15.85
N PRO A 743 1.24 52.84 -14.86
CA PRO A 743 2.38 51.96 -15.05
C PRO A 743 1.90 50.51 -15.21
N VAL A 744 2.35 49.84 -16.26
CA VAL A 744 2.18 48.41 -16.47
C VAL A 744 3.53 47.76 -16.25
N ALA A 745 3.67 47.09 -15.11
CA ALA A 745 4.89 46.37 -14.79
C ALA A 745 5.10 45.16 -15.71
N ASP A 746 6.35 44.80 -15.93
CA ASP A 746 6.75 43.55 -16.57
C ASP A 746 7.56 42.73 -15.59
N THR A 747 7.31 41.42 -15.56
CA THR A 747 7.87 40.53 -14.54
C THR A 747 8.76 39.48 -15.20
N VAL A 748 10.01 39.40 -14.74
CA VAL A 748 10.96 38.37 -15.14
C VAL A 748 10.99 37.34 -14.02
N ILE A 749 10.03 36.42 -14.09
CA ILE A 749 9.75 35.44 -13.02
C ILE A 749 11.00 34.65 -12.64
N SER A 750 11.77 34.17 -13.63
CA SER A 750 13.01 33.40 -13.43
C SER A 750 14.10 34.13 -12.63
N GLN A 751 14.01 35.45 -12.49
CA GLN A 751 14.97 36.29 -11.78
C GLN A 751 14.35 36.99 -10.56
N SER A 752 13.12 36.63 -10.16
CA SER A 752 12.39 37.32 -9.08
C SER A 752 12.21 38.82 -9.29
N LEU A 753 12.23 39.30 -10.54
CA LEU A 753 12.22 40.73 -10.85
C LEU A 753 10.83 41.19 -11.30
N ILE A 754 10.33 42.25 -10.69
CA ILE A 754 9.21 43.04 -11.17
C ILE A 754 9.75 44.42 -11.54
N LEU A 755 9.60 44.81 -12.79
CA LEU A 755 10.08 46.08 -13.32
C LEU A 755 8.87 46.96 -13.64
N ALA A 756 8.89 48.20 -13.17
CA ALA A 756 7.80 49.15 -13.40
C ALA A 756 8.37 50.44 -13.98
N PHE A 757 7.88 50.84 -15.15
CA PHE A 757 8.21 52.14 -15.72
C PHE A 757 7.33 53.18 -15.03
N LYS A 758 7.89 54.01 -14.15
CA LYS A 758 7.12 54.93 -13.29
C LYS A 758 6.95 56.34 -13.86
N GLY A 759 7.80 56.74 -14.79
CA GLY A 759 7.79 58.08 -15.37
C GLY A 759 9.08 58.38 -16.11
N ALA A 760 9.09 59.43 -16.92
CA ALA A 760 10.29 59.91 -17.62
C ALA A 760 10.38 61.44 -17.48
N ASP A 761 11.59 61.96 -17.30
CA ASP A 761 11.89 63.39 -17.26
C ASP A 761 13.07 63.73 -18.20
N ALA A 762 13.57 64.96 -18.13
CA ALA A 762 14.67 65.43 -18.98
C ALA A 762 16.00 64.67 -18.75
N ASP A 763 16.14 63.99 -17.60
CA ASP A 763 17.37 63.32 -17.19
C ASP A 763 17.33 61.80 -17.44
N GLY A 764 16.18 61.24 -17.82
CA GLY A 764 16.03 59.81 -18.15
C GLY A 764 14.68 59.24 -17.75
N ILE A 765 14.59 57.91 -17.69
CA ILE A 765 13.42 57.19 -17.17
C ILE A 765 13.61 56.83 -15.70
N ASN A 766 12.52 56.85 -14.92
CA ASN A 766 12.46 56.27 -13.60
C ASN A 766 11.93 54.83 -13.69
N LEU A 767 12.85 53.87 -13.51
CA LEU A 767 12.56 52.45 -13.45
C LEU A 767 12.46 52.02 -11.99
N GLY A 768 11.27 51.59 -11.58
CA GLY A 768 11.09 50.86 -10.34
C GLY A 768 11.55 49.40 -10.52
N VAL A 769 12.55 48.99 -9.75
CA VAL A 769 13.04 47.60 -9.67
C VAL A 769 12.61 47.00 -8.34
N LYS A 770 11.92 45.87 -8.39
CA LYS A 770 11.51 45.13 -7.20
C LYS A 770 11.96 43.68 -7.31
N GLU A 771 12.77 43.25 -6.34
CA GLU A 771 13.19 41.86 -6.18
C GLU A 771 12.25 41.18 -5.19
N SER A 772 11.35 40.33 -5.68
CA SER A 772 10.40 39.63 -4.83
C SER A 772 10.39 38.14 -5.11
N ASN A 773 10.61 37.34 -4.06
CA ASN A 773 10.47 35.90 -4.13
C ASN A 773 8.99 35.46 -4.12
N SER A 774 8.03 36.37 -3.93
CA SER A 774 6.60 36.07 -3.96
C SER A 774 6.08 35.76 -5.37
N VAL A 775 6.76 36.27 -6.42
CA VAL A 775 6.39 36.04 -7.82
C VAL A 775 7.00 34.77 -8.41
N LEU A 776 7.91 34.11 -7.69
CA LEU A 776 8.46 32.83 -8.10
C LEU A 776 7.42 31.71 -7.88
N GLU A 777 6.72 31.37 -8.95
CA GLU A 777 5.97 30.12 -9.01
C GLU A 777 6.93 28.98 -9.38
N TYR A 778 7.22 28.12 -8.41
CA TYR A 778 8.04 26.95 -8.62
C TYR A 778 7.44 25.72 -7.94
N VAL A 779 7.89 24.56 -8.38
CA VAL A 779 7.60 23.28 -7.75
C VAL A 779 8.88 22.48 -7.63
N THR A 780 9.08 21.78 -6.53
CA THR A 780 10.21 20.85 -6.40
C THR A 780 9.69 19.43 -6.51
N LEU A 781 10.34 18.66 -7.36
CA LEU A 781 9.93 17.30 -7.66
C LEU A 781 11.11 16.35 -7.63
N LYS A 782 10.78 15.06 -7.53
CA LYS A 782 11.72 13.96 -7.70
C LYS A 782 11.21 13.05 -8.80
N ALA A 783 12.12 12.62 -9.66
CA ALA A 783 11.83 11.76 -10.81
C ALA A 783 12.79 10.57 -10.85
N TYR A 784 12.23 9.37 -11.00
CA TYR A 784 12.96 8.12 -11.13
C TYR A 784 12.69 7.47 -12.48
N GLN A 785 13.65 6.68 -12.95
CA GLN A 785 13.43 5.68 -13.98
C GLN A 785 13.50 4.29 -13.35
N PHE A 786 12.48 3.46 -13.59
CA PHE A 786 12.41 2.07 -13.15
C PHE A 786 12.53 1.12 -14.35
N PRO A 787 13.71 0.56 -14.64
CA PRO A 787 13.88 -0.37 -15.74
C PRO A 787 13.22 -1.72 -15.48
N ALA A 788 12.62 -2.31 -16.50
CA ALA A 788 12.03 -3.65 -16.50
C ALA A 788 10.99 -3.93 -15.39
N ILE A 789 10.34 -2.90 -14.84
CA ILE A 789 9.31 -3.05 -13.80
C ILE A 789 8.13 -3.94 -14.25
N ASN A 790 7.82 -3.97 -15.54
CA ASN A 790 6.80 -4.87 -16.09
C ASN A 790 7.11 -6.36 -15.90
N VAL A 791 8.37 -6.75 -15.73
CA VAL A 791 8.76 -8.14 -15.41
C VAL A 791 8.24 -8.54 -14.02
N LEU A 792 8.28 -7.61 -13.06
CA LEU A 792 7.70 -7.80 -11.72
C LEU A 792 6.19 -8.02 -11.82
N TRP A 793 5.47 -7.12 -12.49
CA TRP A 793 4.01 -7.19 -12.63
C TRP A 793 3.56 -8.45 -13.38
N LEU A 794 4.25 -8.81 -14.46
CA LEU A 794 4.00 -10.06 -15.18
C LEU A 794 4.23 -11.29 -14.28
N GLY A 795 5.31 -11.28 -13.48
CA GLY A 795 5.59 -12.35 -12.53
C GLY A 795 4.46 -12.55 -11.52
N ILE A 796 3.90 -11.47 -10.99
CA ILE A 796 2.78 -11.48 -10.05
C ILE A 796 1.53 -12.11 -10.68
N LEU A 797 1.18 -11.70 -11.91
CA LEU A 797 0.03 -12.23 -12.64
C LEU A 797 0.18 -13.74 -12.92
N VAL A 798 1.36 -14.14 -13.42
CA VAL A 798 1.67 -15.55 -13.70
C VAL A 798 1.65 -16.38 -12.42
N MET A 799 2.22 -15.86 -11.32
CA MET A 799 2.24 -16.54 -10.03
C MET A 799 0.83 -16.80 -9.52
N THR A 800 -0.01 -15.76 -9.53
CA THR A 800 -1.41 -15.81 -9.10
C THR A 800 -2.21 -16.82 -9.92
N PHE A 801 -2.05 -16.79 -11.25
CA PHE A 801 -2.70 -17.76 -12.14
C PHE A 801 -2.27 -19.20 -11.82
N GLY A 802 -0.99 -19.42 -11.52
CA GLY A 802 -0.48 -20.72 -11.08
C GLY A 802 -1.15 -21.24 -9.81
N PHE A 803 -1.31 -20.40 -8.78
CA PHE A 803 -2.01 -20.73 -7.55
C PHE A 803 -3.49 -21.08 -7.80
N LEU A 804 -4.20 -20.27 -8.58
CA LEU A 804 -5.62 -20.51 -8.91
C LEU A 804 -5.80 -21.83 -9.65
N LEU A 805 -4.97 -22.10 -10.65
CA LEU A 805 -4.99 -23.34 -11.42
C LEU A 805 -4.67 -24.56 -10.54
N ALA A 806 -3.70 -24.44 -9.64
CA ALA A 806 -3.37 -25.49 -8.69
C ALA A 806 -4.53 -25.78 -7.73
N SER A 807 -5.13 -24.74 -7.15
CA SER A 807 -6.28 -24.87 -6.25
C SER A 807 -7.46 -25.55 -6.95
N TRP A 808 -7.83 -25.06 -8.14
CA TRP A 808 -8.91 -25.63 -8.95
C TRP A 808 -8.70 -27.11 -9.26
N ASN A 809 -7.51 -27.48 -9.72
CA ASN A 809 -7.17 -28.89 -10.01
C ASN A 809 -7.32 -29.79 -8.77
N HIS A 810 -6.97 -29.29 -7.58
CA HIS A 810 -7.11 -30.04 -6.34
C HIS A 810 -8.56 -30.18 -5.87
N ILE A 811 -9.37 -29.14 -6.00
CA ILE A 811 -10.82 -29.21 -5.74
C ILE A 811 -11.46 -30.30 -6.62
N GLN A 812 -11.15 -30.29 -7.92
CA GLN A 812 -11.69 -31.28 -8.86
C GLN A 812 -11.26 -32.72 -8.52
N LYS A 813 -10.00 -32.91 -8.10
CA LYS A 813 -9.50 -34.22 -7.68
C LYS A 813 -10.16 -34.72 -6.39
N ASN A 814 -10.35 -33.84 -5.41
CA ASN A 814 -11.01 -34.19 -4.16
C ASN A 814 -12.46 -34.61 -4.42
N ARG A 815 -13.21 -33.83 -5.22
CA ARG A 815 -14.59 -34.17 -5.62
C ARG A 815 -14.68 -35.54 -6.32
N LYS A 816 -13.77 -35.83 -7.25
CA LYS A 816 -13.70 -37.14 -7.91
C LYS A 816 -13.37 -38.29 -6.96
N ALA A 817 -12.56 -38.04 -5.92
CA ALA A 817 -12.22 -39.05 -4.93
C ALA A 817 -13.41 -39.34 -3.99
N GLU A 818 -14.22 -38.34 -3.67
CA GLU A 818 -15.45 -38.52 -2.88
C GLU A 818 -16.52 -39.28 -3.66
N LEU A 819 -16.73 -38.94 -4.94
CA LEU A 819 -17.67 -39.66 -5.81
C LEU A 819 -17.29 -41.12 -6.06
N LYS A 820 -16.04 -41.52 -5.81
CA LYS A 820 -15.60 -42.92 -5.89
C LYS A 820 -15.80 -43.70 -4.59
N LYS A 821 -16.16 -43.02 -3.50
CA LYS A 821 -16.41 -43.63 -2.17
C LYS A 821 -17.91 -43.81 -1.89
N VAL A 822 -18.75 -43.12 -2.65
CA VAL A 822 -20.21 -43.37 -2.77
C VAL A 822 -20.39 -44.41 -3.87
#